data_AF-A0A8C7HHB8-F1
#
_entry.id   AF-A0A8C7HHB8-F1
#
_cell.length_a   1.000
_cell.length_b   1.000
_cell.length_c   1.000
_cell.angle_alpha   90.00
_cell.angle_beta   90.00
_cell.angle_gamma   90.00
#
_symmetry.space_group_name_H-M   'P 1'
#
loop_
_entity.id
_entity.type
_entity.pdbx_description
1 polymer ?
#
loop_
_entity_poly.entity_id
_entity_poly.type
_entity_poly.pdbx_seq_one_letter_code
_entity_poly.pdbx_strand_id
1 'polypeptide(L)'
;MFSKFTSILQHAVEALAPSLPLQEDFVYHWKAITHYYIETSDDKAPVTDTNIPSHLEQMLDILTQEESERESGETGPCMEYLLHHKILETLFTLGKADCPPGMKQQVLSFYTKLLGRIHQPLLPHINVHRPVQKLIRLCGEILAAPTENEEIQFLCIVCAKLKQDPYLVNFFLEVSMMSIRCYHNRGSRMAELTSHTSIFMLSSLSVSQDGRIVVKACEGLMLLVSLPEPAAAKCLTENTELCELLTDRLSAFYKALPMSMDPLDIETVESVNWGLDVYNMKDDAAIFTGKRALISFLSWLDYCDQLIKEAQKTAAAVLAKAVRERFFVAVMEPQLMQTSEVGILTSTALLNRIIRQVTSEALLQDMVYFLLGEEKGPETLASIAQNPLRHRLIEHCDHLSDEISIMTLRLFEQLIQKPNQHILHSLMLRSLEERNYLENKPQEEREPVENDLEEDPLFVDDFSPENRLSSPDWLSNSPTHSPYHAKPDGKTEVHKIVNSFLCLVPDEAKSSSHVEGTGYDTYLRDAHRQRWDWRGTPKAMEKCDLDSPFFEGHFLKVLFDRMGRILDQPYDVNLHVTSVLSKLSLLPHPHIHEYLLDPYINLGPGCRSLFSVIVRVVGDLMLRIQRIPDFTPKLLLVRKRLLGLEPEGLNIDHMTLLEGVIVLEEFCKELAAIAFVKFHASASTSP
;
A
#
# COMPACT_ATOMS: atom_id res chain seq x y z
N MET A 1 -48.63 -46.13 -26.69
CA MET A 1 -49.84 -46.26 -25.86
C MET A 1 -49.54 -46.29 -24.35
N PHE A 2 -48.40 -46.84 -23.92
CA PHE A 2 -47.99 -46.82 -22.51
C PHE A 2 -47.75 -45.42 -21.90
N SER A 3 -47.14 -44.47 -22.61
CA SER A 3 -46.88 -43.12 -22.03
C SER A 3 -48.13 -42.30 -21.74
N LYS A 4 -49.20 -42.48 -22.52
CA LYS A 4 -50.51 -41.86 -22.26
C LYS A 4 -51.19 -42.49 -21.05
N PHE A 5 -50.98 -43.78 -20.81
CA PHE A 5 -51.52 -44.46 -19.65
C PHE A 5 -50.83 -44.02 -18.36
N THR A 6 -49.51 -43.80 -18.40
CA THR A 6 -48.75 -43.25 -17.28
C THR A 6 -49.15 -41.81 -16.96
N SER A 7 -49.35 -40.95 -17.98
CA SER A 7 -49.79 -39.56 -17.73
C SER A 7 -51.23 -39.47 -17.23
N ILE A 8 -52.10 -40.40 -17.64
CA ILE A 8 -53.47 -40.49 -17.14
C ILE A 8 -53.49 -41.02 -15.70
N LEU A 9 -52.59 -41.95 -15.34
CA LEU A 9 -52.41 -42.40 -13.95
C LEU A 9 -51.81 -41.30 -13.07
N GLN A 10 -50.82 -40.56 -13.57
CA GLN A 10 -50.23 -39.41 -12.87
C GLN A 10 -51.30 -38.33 -12.60
N HIS A 11 -52.06 -37.95 -13.63
CA HIS A 11 -53.17 -36.99 -13.50
C HIS A 11 -54.33 -37.52 -12.67
N ALA A 12 -54.60 -38.84 -12.67
CA ALA A 12 -55.63 -39.43 -11.82
C ALA A 12 -55.19 -39.48 -10.35
N VAL A 13 -53.92 -39.71 -10.06
CA VAL A 13 -53.35 -39.67 -8.71
C VAL A 13 -53.31 -38.23 -8.17
N GLU A 14 -52.96 -37.25 -9.01
CA GLU A 14 -53.03 -35.82 -8.69
C GLU A 14 -54.48 -35.30 -8.54
N ALA A 15 -55.47 -35.93 -9.19
CA ALA A 15 -56.88 -35.55 -9.11
C ALA A 15 -57.68 -36.23 -7.98
N LEU A 16 -57.13 -37.26 -7.31
CA LEU A 16 -57.85 -38.07 -6.32
C LEU A 16 -57.51 -37.75 -4.86
N ALA A 17 -56.50 -36.92 -4.61
CA ALA A 17 -56.21 -36.40 -3.27
C ALA A 17 -56.18 -34.87 -3.33
N PRO A 18 -56.96 -34.15 -2.52
CA PRO A 18 -56.69 -32.73 -2.33
C PRO A 18 -55.23 -32.60 -1.88
N SER A 19 -54.46 -31.70 -2.48
CA SER A 19 -53.14 -31.33 -1.98
C SER A 19 -53.27 -31.06 -0.49
N LEU A 20 -52.59 -31.85 0.35
CA LEU A 20 -52.58 -31.63 1.79
C LEU A 20 -52.23 -30.15 2.05
N PRO A 21 -52.87 -29.49 3.02
CA PRO A 21 -52.43 -28.16 3.44
C PRO A 21 -50.92 -28.19 3.69
N LEU A 22 -50.17 -27.21 3.17
CA LEU A 22 -48.70 -27.18 3.26
C LEU A 22 -48.18 -27.48 4.67
N GLN A 23 -48.90 -27.00 5.70
CA GLN A 23 -48.58 -27.26 7.10
C GLN A 23 -48.68 -28.74 7.49
N GLU A 24 -49.68 -29.47 7.02
CA GLU A 24 -49.84 -30.90 7.33
C GLU A 24 -48.70 -31.72 6.71
N ASP A 25 -48.29 -31.37 5.50
CA ASP A 25 -47.18 -32.01 4.80
C ASP A 25 -45.82 -31.71 5.46
N PHE A 26 -45.62 -30.45 5.88
CA PHE A 26 -44.45 -30.06 6.67
C PHE A 26 -44.36 -30.86 7.99
N VAL A 27 -45.49 -31.01 8.69
CA VAL A 27 -45.57 -31.76 9.95
C VAL A 27 -45.33 -33.25 9.71
N TYR A 28 -45.81 -33.81 8.59
CA TYR A 28 -45.54 -35.20 8.21
C TYR A 28 -44.03 -35.45 8.07
N HIS A 29 -43.32 -34.61 7.32
CA HIS A 29 -41.87 -34.75 7.15
C HIS A 29 -41.09 -34.60 8.46
N TRP A 30 -41.46 -33.63 9.30
CA TRP A 30 -40.83 -33.49 10.62
C TRP A 30 -41.05 -34.73 11.50
N LYS A 31 -42.29 -35.26 11.52
CA LYS A 31 -42.60 -36.48 12.27
C LYS A 31 -41.80 -37.67 11.75
N ALA A 32 -41.66 -37.84 10.43
CA ALA A 32 -40.87 -38.91 9.83
C ALA A 32 -39.41 -38.88 10.31
N ILE A 33 -38.79 -37.69 10.40
CA ILE A 33 -37.43 -37.53 10.95
C ILE A 33 -37.40 -37.95 12.41
N THR A 34 -38.30 -37.45 13.26
CA THR A 34 -38.30 -37.80 14.68
C THR A 34 -38.62 -39.27 14.95
N HIS A 35 -39.45 -39.89 14.11
CA HIS A 35 -39.83 -41.29 14.21
C HIS A 35 -38.66 -42.24 13.99
N TYR A 36 -37.76 -41.89 13.05
CA TYR A 36 -36.51 -42.63 12.85
C TYR A 36 -35.73 -42.81 14.15
N TYR A 37 -35.62 -41.76 14.96
CA TYR A 37 -34.90 -41.78 16.26
C TYR A 37 -35.67 -42.50 17.37
N ILE A 38 -36.96 -42.75 17.19
CA ILE A 38 -37.78 -43.48 18.16
C ILE A 38 -37.73 -44.99 17.85
N GLU A 39 -37.72 -45.37 16.58
CA GLU A 39 -37.79 -46.77 16.15
C GLU A 39 -36.42 -47.43 15.94
N THR A 40 -35.41 -46.66 15.52
CA THR A 40 -34.09 -47.19 15.17
C THR A 40 -33.19 -47.20 16.40
N SER A 41 -32.57 -48.35 16.69
CA SER A 41 -31.61 -48.54 17.79
C SER A 41 -30.18 -48.81 17.30
N ASP A 42 -29.97 -48.86 15.97
CA ASP A 42 -28.67 -49.04 15.34
C ASP A 42 -28.17 -47.72 14.73
N ASP A 43 -27.39 -46.99 15.53
CA ASP A 43 -26.87 -45.66 15.21
C ASP A 43 -25.58 -45.69 14.36
N LYS A 44 -25.25 -46.83 13.74
CA LYS A 44 -23.96 -47.03 13.04
C LYS A 44 -24.01 -46.78 11.54
N ALA A 45 -25.17 -46.88 10.90
CA ALA A 45 -25.32 -46.61 9.47
C ALA A 45 -25.18 -45.11 9.20
N PRO A 46 -24.52 -44.69 8.10
CA PRO A 46 -24.39 -43.28 7.78
C PRO A 46 -25.75 -42.66 7.46
N VAL A 47 -25.92 -41.37 7.78
CA VAL A 47 -27.20 -40.66 7.57
C VAL A 47 -27.67 -40.67 6.11
N THR A 48 -26.74 -40.79 5.16
CA THR A 48 -27.02 -40.85 3.71
C THR A 48 -27.86 -42.06 3.31
N ASP A 49 -27.83 -43.13 4.10
CA ASP A 49 -28.57 -44.36 3.83
C ASP A 49 -29.99 -44.31 4.44
N THR A 50 -30.33 -43.21 5.11
CA THR A 50 -31.64 -42.96 5.71
C THR A 50 -32.48 -42.02 4.83
N ASN A 51 -33.78 -41.94 5.11
CA ASN A 51 -34.66 -40.96 4.46
C ASN A 51 -34.58 -39.55 5.08
N ILE A 52 -33.75 -39.35 6.11
CA ILE A 52 -33.62 -38.05 6.81
C ILE A 52 -33.23 -36.92 5.86
N PRO A 53 -32.21 -37.06 4.98
CA PRO A 53 -31.82 -35.98 4.07
C PRO A 53 -32.95 -35.56 3.14
N SER A 54 -33.72 -36.52 2.61
CA SER A 54 -34.86 -36.25 1.72
C SER A 54 -35.96 -35.49 2.46
N HIS A 55 -36.31 -35.90 3.68
CA HIS A 55 -37.33 -35.20 4.47
C HIS A 55 -36.90 -33.78 4.86
N LEU A 56 -35.62 -33.56 5.18
CA LEU A 56 -35.09 -32.21 5.45
C LEU A 56 -35.17 -31.30 4.22
N GLU A 57 -34.89 -31.80 3.01
CA GLU A 57 -35.02 -31.01 1.78
C GLU A 57 -36.49 -30.67 1.51
N GLN A 58 -37.40 -31.64 1.64
CA GLN A 58 -38.84 -31.39 1.44
C GLN A 58 -39.38 -30.35 2.44
N MET A 59 -38.94 -30.40 3.70
CA MET A 59 -39.29 -29.34 4.68
C MET A 59 -38.83 -27.95 4.22
N LEU A 60 -37.62 -27.83 3.64
CA LEU A 60 -37.13 -26.55 3.10
C LEU A 60 -37.90 -26.08 1.87
N ASP A 61 -38.22 -27.00 0.96
CA ASP A 61 -38.98 -26.70 -0.25
C ASP A 61 -40.38 -26.21 0.10
N ILE A 62 -41.05 -26.85 1.08
CA ILE A 62 -42.36 -26.40 1.59
C ILE A 62 -42.29 -25.00 2.21
N LEU A 63 -41.26 -24.70 3.01
CA LEU A 63 -41.09 -23.36 3.60
C LEU A 63 -40.82 -22.30 2.53
N THR A 64 -40.07 -22.65 1.49
CA THR A 64 -39.76 -21.75 0.36
C THR A 64 -41.01 -21.51 -0.49
N GLN A 65 -41.81 -22.56 -0.73
CA GLN A 65 -43.10 -22.47 -1.41
C GLN A 65 -44.07 -21.58 -0.62
N GLU A 66 -44.20 -21.79 0.69
CA GLU A 66 -45.05 -20.99 1.57
C GLU A 66 -44.70 -19.50 1.50
N GLU A 67 -43.42 -19.14 1.50
CA GLU A 67 -42.99 -17.76 1.38
C GLU A 67 -43.32 -17.17 0.00
N SER A 68 -43.23 -17.97 -1.06
CA SER A 68 -43.52 -17.51 -2.44
C SER A 68 -45.01 -17.30 -2.72
N GLU A 69 -45.89 -18.03 -2.03
CA GLU A 69 -47.35 -17.97 -2.21
C GLU A 69 -48.02 -16.88 -1.36
N ARG A 70 -47.27 -16.22 -0.47
CA ARG A 70 -47.79 -15.23 0.49
C ARG A 70 -47.46 -13.79 0.13
N GLU A 71 -48.31 -12.87 0.57
CA GLU A 71 -48.05 -11.43 0.51
C GLU A 71 -46.97 -11.03 1.54
N SER A 72 -46.11 -10.09 1.16
CA SER A 72 -44.93 -9.70 1.94
C SER A 72 -45.27 -9.25 3.38
N GLY A 73 -44.73 -9.96 4.38
CA GLY A 73 -44.68 -9.50 5.78
C GLY A 73 -45.38 -10.40 6.81
N GLU A 74 -46.10 -11.45 6.40
CA GLU A 74 -46.77 -12.38 7.32
C GLU A 74 -46.04 -13.73 7.41
N THR A 75 -45.71 -14.17 8.63
CA THR A 75 -45.15 -15.50 8.87
C THR A 75 -46.19 -16.57 8.59
N GLY A 76 -45.87 -17.56 7.76
CA GLY A 76 -46.78 -18.65 7.43
C GLY A 76 -46.88 -19.76 8.46
N PRO A 77 -47.96 -20.57 8.44
CA PRO A 77 -48.24 -21.63 9.40
C PRO A 77 -47.15 -22.69 9.47
N CYS A 78 -46.42 -22.96 8.38
CA CYS A 78 -45.26 -23.86 8.38
C CYS A 78 -44.09 -23.22 9.14
N MET A 79 -43.76 -21.96 8.83
CA MET A 79 -42.70 -21.23 9.56
C MET A 79 -43.07 -21.02 11.04
N GLU A 80 -44.32 -20.66 11.34
CA GLU A 80 -44.82 -20.56 12.71
C GLU A 80 -44.68 -21.90 13.43
N TYR A 81 -45.04 -23.02 12.79
CA TYR A 81 -44.86 -24.34 13.38
C TYR A 81 -43.38 -24.62 13.69
N LEU A 82 -42.47 -24.33 12.76
CA LEU A 82 -41.03 -24.46 12.96
C LEU A 82 -40.53 -23.66 14.17
N LEU A 83 -40.98 -22.41 14.30
CA LEU A 83 -40.59 -21.51 15.38
C LEU A 83 -41.21 -21.93 16.73
N HIS A 84 -42.50 -22.23 16.78
CA HIS A 84 -43.21 -22.58 18.02
C HIS A 84 -42.75 -23.92 18.60
N HIS A 85 -42.54 -24.92 17.74
CA HIS A 85 -42.09 -26.25 18.15
C HIS A 85 -40.57 -26.37 18.33
N LYS A 86 -39.82 -25.26 18.18
CA LYS A 86 -38.36 -25.19 18.37
C LYS A 86 -37.62 -26.26 17.57
N ILE A 87 -38.07 -26.53 16.34
CA ILE A 87 -37.52 -27.58 15.48
C ILE A 87 -36.00 -27.40 15.30
N LEU A 88 -35.56 -26.16 15.12
CA LEU A 88 -34.15 -25.80 14.99
C LEU A 88 -33.30 -26.22 16.20
N GLU A 89 -33.79 -26.01 17.42
CA GLU A 89 -33.09 -26.42 18.65
C GLU A 89 -32.95 -27.95 18.74
N THR A 90 -33.99 -28.68 18.32
CA THR A 90 -33.94 -30.14 18.23
C THR A 90 -32.94 -30.60 17.17
N LEU A 91 -32.97 -30.00 15.97
CA LEU A 91 -32.00 -30.28 14.91
C LEU A 91 -30.56 -30.00 15.34
N PHE A 92 -30.32 -28.91 16.07
CA PHE A 92 -29.02 -28.63 16.67
C PHE A 92 -28.56 -29.77 17.58
N THR A 93 -29.46 -30.28 18.43
CA THR A 93 -29.14 -31.38 19.37
C THR A 93 -28.80 -32.66 18.61
N LEU A 94 -29.53 -32.98 17.54
CA LEU A 94 -29.25 -34.13 16.68
C LEU A 94 -27.91 -33.98 15.95
N GLY A 95 -27.62 -32.78 15.41
CA GLY A 95 -26.35 -32.50 14.74
C GLY A 95 -25.15 -32.55 15.70
N LYS A 96 -25.33 -32.12 16.96
CA LYS A 96 -24.29 -32.24 18.00
C LYS A 96 -24.00 -33.70 18.37
N ALA A 97 -25.03 -34.53 18.42
CA ALA A 97 -24.87 -35.96 18.71
C ALA A 97 -24.19 -36.69 17.55
N ASP A 98 -24.33 -36.19 16.32
CA ASP A 98 -23.82 -36.77 15.08
C ASP A 98 -24.11 -38.28 14.94
N CYS A 99 -25.28 -38.68 15.44
CA CYS A 99 -25.82 -40.04 15.34
C CYS A 99 -27.16 -39.91 14.62
N PRO A 100 -27.37 -40.59 13.47
CA PRO A 100 -26.40 -41.40 12.73
C PRO A 100 -25.22 -40.57 12.17
N PRO A 101 -24.04 -41.17 11.92
CA PRO A 101 -22.86 -40.47 11.41
C PRO A 101 -23.15 -39.63 10.17
N GLY A 102 -22.72 -38.37 10.19
CA GLY A 102 -22.97 -37.39 9.12
C GLY A 102 -24.21 -36.51 9.35
N MET A 103 -24.97 -36.73 10.43
CA MET A 103 -26.09 -35.86 10.79
C MET A 103 -25.64 -34.41 10.98
N LYS A 104 -24.43 -34.16 11.50
CA LYS A 104 -23.87 -32.80 11.59
C LYS A 104 -23.82 -32.10 10.23
N GLN A 105 -23.40 -32.79 9.17
CA GLN A 105 -23.37 -32.25 7.80
C GLN A 105 -24.78 -31.89 7.32
N GLN A 106 -25.76 -32.77 7.55
CA GLN A 106 -27.16 -32.53 7.14
C GLN A 106 -27.78 -31.35 7.88
N VAL A 107 -27.50 -31.21 9.17
CA VAL A 107 -27.97 -30.06 9.97
C VAL A 107 -27.33 -28.76 9.49
N LEU A 108 -26.01 -28.73 9.29
CA LEU A 108 -25.32 -27.55 8.76
C LEU A 108 -25.86 -27.15 7.37
N SER A 109 -26.07 -28.13 6.49
CA SER A 109 -26.67 -27.92 5.16
C SER A 109 -28.09 -27.35 5.26
N PHE A 110 -28.93 -27.92 6.14
CA PHE A 110 -30.30 -27.44 6.35
C PHE A 110 -30.32 -25.99 6.85
N TYR A 111 -29.52 -25.66 7.86
CA TYR A 111 -29.41 -24.29 8.39
C TYR A 111 -28.88 -23.32 7.34
N THR A 112 -27.88 -23.73 6.55
CA THR A 112 -27.31 -22.92 5.49
C THR A 112 -28.35 -22.57 4.43
N LYS A 113 -29.10 -23.58 3.97
CA LYS A 113 -30.17 -23.39 2.98
C LYS A 113 -31.34 -22.60 3.56
N LEU A 114 -31.73 -22.84 4.81
CA LEU A 114 -32.81 -22.11 5.47
C LEU A 114 -32.49 -20.61 5.53
N LEU A 115 -31.30 -20.26 6.03
CA LEU A 115 -30.86 -18.86 6.11
C LEU A 115 -30.63 -18.25 4.73
N GLY A 116 -30.23 -19.04 3.73
CA GLY A 116 -29.95 -18.56 2.37
C GLY A 116 -31.19 -18.38 1.49
N ARG A 117 -32.18 -19.27 1.58
CA ARG A 117 -33.36 -19.29 0.70
C ARG A 117 -34.53 -18.47 1.22
N ILE A 118 -34.68 -18.35 2.55
CA ILE A 118 -35.79 -17.62 3.16
C ILE A 118 -35.46 -16.12 3.23
N HIS A 119 -36.36 -15.29 2.71
CA HIS A 119 -36.18 -13.84 2.59
C HIS A 119 -36.58 -13.08 3.85
N GLN A 120 -37.62 -13.54 4.56
CA GLN A 120 -38.03 -12.92 5.83
C GLN A 120 -36.90 -12.94 6.86
N PRO A 121 -36.80 -11.92 7.74
CA PRO A 121 -35.71 -11.81 8.70
C PRO A 121 -35.84 -12.85 9.82
N LEU A 122 -35.17 -13.99 9.68
CA LEU A 122 -35.25 -15.10 10.63
C LEU A 122 -34.41 -14.91 11.89
N LEU A 123 -33.21 -14.35 11.75
CA LEU A 123 -32.24 -14.22 12.85
C LEU A 123 -32.74 -13.42 14.07
N PRO A 124 -33.57 -12.36 13.94
CA PRO A 124 -34.16 -11.70 15.11
C PRO A 124 -34.94 -12.66 16.04
N HIS A 125 -35.53 -13.74 15.51
CA HIS A 125 -36.32 -14.67 16.31
C HIS A 125 -35.45 -15.49 17.28
N ILE A 126 -35.88 -15.55 18.55
CA ILE A 126 -35.17 -16.26 19.63
C ILE A 126 -34.98 -17.75 19.37
N ASN A 127 -35.94 -18.38 18.69
CA ASN A 127 -35.89 -19.79 18.32
C ASN A 127 -35.03 -20.06 17.08
N VAL A 128 -34.44 -19.01 16.48
CA VAL A 128 -33.49 -19.09 15.38
C VAL A 128 -32.09 -18.67 15.84
N HIS A 129 -31.90 -17.47 16.39
CA HIS A 129 -30.53 -17.03 16.74
C HIS A 129 -29.87 -17.90 17.80
N ARG A 130 -30.61 -18.41 18.79
CA ARG A 130 -30.01 -19.25 19.84
C ARG A 130 -29.47 -20.57 19.28
N PRO A 131 -30.24 -21.35 18.49
CA PRO A 131 -29.68 -22.52 17.81
C PRO A 131 -28.55 -22.18 16.85
N VAL A 132 -28.65 -21.09 16.08
CA VAL A 132 -27.56 -20.63 15.18
C VAL A 132 -26.28 -20.33 15.97
N GLN A 133 -26.37 -19.60 17.09
CA GLN A 133 -25.23 -19.33 17.98
C GLN A 133 -24.60 -20.61 18.53
N LYS A 134 -25.41 -21.58 18.93
CA LYS A 134 -24.91 -22.86 19.41
C LYS A 134 -24.23 -23.66 18.30
N LEU A 135 -24.80 -23.63 17.08
CA LEU A 135 -24.25 -24.31 15.92
C LEU A 135 -22.92 -23.70 15.47
N ILE A 136 -22.79 -22.36 15.51
CA ILE A 136 -21.52 -21.66 15.26
C ILE A 136 -20.42 -22.19 16.18
N ARG A 137 -20.72 -22.47 17.45
CA ARG A 137 -19.74 -23.00 18.43
C ARG A 137 -19.32 -24.45 18.15
N LEU A 138 -20.09 -25.20 17.35
CA LEU A 138 -19.73 -26.57 16.95
C LEU A 138 -18.88 -26.61 15.67
N CYS A 139 -18.82 -25.53 14.91
CA CYS A 139 -17.91 -25.43 13.77
C CYS A 139 -16.46 -25.31 14.27
N GLY A 140 -15.47 -25.75 13.49
CA GLY A 140 -14.03 -25.57 13.70
C GLY A 140 -13.43 -26.15 14.99
N GLU A 141 -14.14 -27.03 15.70
CA GLU A 141 -13.62 -27.77 16.87
C GLU A 141 -12.51 -28.77 16.49
N ILE A 142 -12.60 -29.35 15.28
CA ILE A 142 -11.65 -30.32 14.74
C ILE A 142 -11.23 -29.87 13.35
N LEU A 143 -9.96 -29.50 13.20
CA LEU A 143 -9.36 -29.18 11.90
C LEU A 143 -9.27 -30.44 11.02
N ALA A 144 -9.48 -30.26 9.71
CA ALA A 144 -9.56 -31.32 8.71
C ALA A 144 -10.70 -32.34 8.92
N ALA A 145 -11.78 -31.93 9.59
CA ALA A 145 -13.00 -32.74 9.69
C ALA A 145 -13.69 -32.88 8.32
N PRO A 146 -14.41 -33.99 8.05
CA PRO A 146 -15.19 -34.14 6.82
C PRO A 146 -16.32 -33.11 6.68
N THR A 147 -16.62 -32.34 7.74
CA THR A 147 -17.65 -31.30 7.81
C THR A 147 -17.14 -29.90 7.49
N GLU A 148 -15.83 -29.68 7.29
CA GLU A 148 -15.28 -28.32 7.14
C GLU A 148 -15.95 -27.52 6.00
N ASN A 149 -16.35 -28.19 4.91
CA ASN A 149 -17.02 -27.56 3.78
C ASN A 149 -18.44 -27.06 4.15
N GLU A 150 -19.24 -27.87 4.84
CA GLU A 150 -20.56 -27.46 5.31
C GLU A 150 -20.47 -26.40 6.42
N GLU A 151 -19.47 -26.52 7.31
CA GLU A 151 -19.21 -25.56 8.37
C GLU A 151 -18.87 -24.18 7.80
N ILE A 152 -17.99 -24.11 6.81
CA ILE A 152 -17.60 -22.82 6.24
C ILE A 152 -18.74 -22.19 5.43
N GLN A 153 -19.51 -22.98 4.69
CA GLN A 153 -20.70 -22.48 3.98
C GLN A 153 -21.73 -21.89 4.97
N PHE A 154 -21.97 -22.59 6.08
CA PHE A 154 -22.84 -22.11 7.15
C PHE A 154 -22.33 -20.80 7.78
N LEU A 155 -21.04 -20.72 8.11
CA LEU A 155 -20.47 -19.50 8.69
C LEU A 155 -20.52 -18.32 7.71
N CYS A 156 -20.26 -18.55 6.42
CA CYS A 156 -20.35 -17.52 5.40
C CYS A 156 -21.77 -16.98 5.24
N ILE A 157 -22.81 -17.83 5.25
CA ILE A 157 -24.19 -17.33 5.15
C ILE A 157 -24.59 -16.53 6.40
N VAL A 158 -24.13 -16.93 7.59
CA VAL A 158 -24.35 -16.15 8.82
C VAL A 158 -23.68 -14.78 8.70
N CYS A 159 -22.42 -14.71 8.24
CA CYS A 159 -21.72 -13.43 8.06
C CYS A 159 -22.41 -12.54 7.03
N ALA A 160 -22.91 -13.11 5.93
CA ALA A 160 -23.68 -12.38 4.93
C ALA A 160 -24.97 -11.78 5.51
N LYS A 161 -25.71 -12.54 6.33
CA LYS A 161 -26.91 -12.03 7.01
C LYS A 161 -26.59 -10.98 8.07
N LEU A 162 -25.50 -11.11 8.81
CA LEU A 162 -25.04 -10.07 9.75
C LEU A 162 -24.66 -8.78 9.04
N LYS A 163 -24.06 -8.87 7.84
CA LYS A 163 -23.76 -7.69 7.02
C LYS A 163 -25.04 -7.05 6.45
N GLN A 164 -26.03 -7.86 6.07
CA GLN A 164 -27.33 -7.38 5.62
C GLN A 164 -28.07 -6.63 6.73
N ASP A 165 -28.00 -7.13 7.97
CA ASP A 165 -28.69 -6.60 9.14
C ASP A 165 -27.70 -6.31 10.31
N PRO A 166 -26.91 -5.21 10.26
CA PRO A 166 -25.82 -4.95 11.21
C PRO A 166 -26.24 -4.86 12.68
N TYR A 167 -27.49 -4.48 12.98
CA TYR A 167 -28.00 -4.44 14.35
C TYR A 167 -27.99 -5.81 15.04
N LEU A 168 -28.01 -6.91 14.26
CA LEU A 168 -27.99 -8.27 14.77
C LEU A 168 -26.65 -8.65 15.39
N VAL A 169 -25.59 -7.91 15.05
CA VAL A 169 -24.24 -8.17 15.49
C VAL A 169 -24.14 -8.19 17.01
N ASN A 170 -24.92 -7.37 17.72
CA ASN A 170 -24.94 -7.39 19.18
C ASN A 170 -25.39 -8.75 19.73
N PHE A 171 -26.33 -9.44 19.08
CA PHE A 171 -26.73 -10.77 19.55
C PHE A 171 -25.63 -11.81 19.33
N PHE A 172 -24.88 -11.73 18.24
CA PHE A 172 -23.88 -12.74 17.87
C PHE A 172 -22.46 -12.45 18.39
N LEU A 173 -22.15 -11.17 18.67
CA LEU A 173 -20.84 -10.70 19.13
C LEU A 173 -20.84 -10.20 20.57
N GLU A 174 -21.98 -9.92 21.23
CA GLU A 174 -21.93 -9.59 22.66
C GLU A 174 -21.36 -10.77 23.47
N VAL A 175 -20.10 -10.59 23.85
CA VAL A 175 -19.51 -11.20 25.03
C VAL A 175 -20.45 -10.94 26.18
N SER A 176 -20.98 -12.00 26.77
CA SER A 176 -21.94 -11.94 27.88
C SER A 176 -21.36 -11.17 29.07
N MET A 177 -21.51 -9.84 29.11
CA MET A 177 -21.30 -9.04 30.32
C MET A 177 -22.26 -9.47 31.44
N MET A 178 -23.39 -10.10 31.09
CA MET A 178 -24.33 -10.68 32.07
C MET A 178 -23.79 -11.92 32.79
N SER A 179 -22.81 -12.65 32.25
CA SER A 179 -22.25 -13.81 32.95
C SER A 179 -21.27 -13.41 34.06
N ILE A 180 -20.62 -12.24 33.98
CA ILE A 180 -19.68 -11.78 35.01
C ILE A 180 -20.43 -11.22 36.24
N ARG A 181 -21.61 -10.60 36.08
CA ARG A 181 -22.40 -10.10 37.22
C ARG A 181 -23.06 -11.22 38.05
N CYS A 182 -23.33 -12.38 37.46
CA CYS A 182 -23.93 -13.50 38.19
C CYS A 182 -22.92 -14.37 38.96
N TYR A 183 -21.61 -14.25 38.66
CA TYR A 183 -20.56 -15.07 39.28
C TYR A 183 -19.85 -14.43 40.48
N HIS A 184 -20.16 -13.18 40.83
CA HIS A 184 -19.60 -12.57 42.04
C HIS A 184 -20.24 -13.11 43.34
N ASN A 185 -21.13 -14.11 43.29
CA ASN A 185 -21.83 -14.57 44.48
C ASN A 185 -21.78 -16.08 44.78
N ARG A 186 -21.02 -16.90 44.05
CA ARG A 186 -20.68 -18.27 44.50
C ARG A 186 -19.29 -18.66 44.00
N GLY A 187 -18.34 -18.71 44.93
CA GLY A 187 -17.03 -19.30 44.68
C GLY A 187 -17.15 -20.80 44.42
N SER A 188 -16.67 -21.25 43.27
CA SER A 188 -15.86 -22.47 43.10
C SER A 188 -15.62 -22.79 41.62
N ARG A 189 -14.33 -23.01 41.32
CA ARG A 189 -13.71 -23.73 40.19
C ARG A 189 -13.82 -23.12 38.78
N MET A 190 -12.64 -22.68 38.32
CA MET A 190 -12.32 -22.28 36.96
C MET A 190 -12.61 -23.39 35.95
N ALA A 191 -13.56 -23.13 35.06
CA ALA A 191 -13.44 -23.49 33.67
C ALA A 191 -13.50 -22.16 32.91
N GLU A 192 -12.45 -21.84 32.17
CA GLU A 192 -12.42 -20.71 31.25
C GLU A 192 -13.56 -20.88 30.24
N LEU A 193 -14.65 -20.11 30.42
CA LEU A 193 -15.62 -19.90 29.34
C LEU A 193 -15.02 -18.87 28.39
N THR A 194 -14.09 -19.31 27.54
CA THR A 194 -13.76 -18.58 26.32
C THR A 194 -15.04 -18.47 25.51
N SER A 195 -15.60 -17.26 25.43
CA SER A 195 -16.75 -17.00 24.58
C SER A 195 -16.29 -17.04 23.12
N HIS A 196 -16.27 -18.23 22.52
CA HIS A 196 -15.90 -18.42 21.12
C HIS A 196 -16.97 -17.77 20.23
N THR A 197 -16.66 -16.58 19.72
CA THR A 197 -17.46 -15.86 18.72
C THR A 197 -17.27 -16.50 17.34
N SER A 198 -18.14 -16.21 16.38
CA SER A 198 -17.99 -16.64 14.97
C SER A 198 -16.62 -16.29 14.38
N ILE A 199 -16.01 -15.22 14.89
CA ILE A 199 -14.67 -14.73 14.51
C ILE A 199 -13.60 -15.76 14.90
N PHE A 200 -13.65 -16.33 16.11
CA PHE A 200 -12.70 -17.35 16.55
C PHE A 200 -12.75 -18.59 15.64
N MET A 201 -13.94 -18.99 15.20
CA MET A 201 -14.09 -20.16 14.33
C MET A 201 -13.58 -19.91 12.91
N LEU A 202 -13.89 -18.75 12.33
CA LEU A 202 -13.34 -18.35 11.04
C LEU A 202 -11.81 -18.19 11.10
N SER A 203 -11.30 -17.70 12.23
CA SER A 203 -9.86 -17.64 12.52
C SER A 203 -9.23 -19.04 12.51
N SER A 204 -9.85 -20.01 13.20
CA SER A 204 -9.42 -21.42 13.21
C SER A 204 -9.43 -22.04 11.79
N LEU A 205 -10.53 -21.88 11.04
CA LEU A 205 -10.67 -22.43 9.69
C LEU A 205 -9.75 -21.75 8.66
N SER A 206 -9.28 -20.54 8.92
CA SER A 206 -8.28 -19.89 8.07
C SER A 206 -6.94 -20.65 8.03
N VAL A 207 -6.71 -21.58 8.96
CA VAL A 207 -5.50 -22.42 9.04
C VAL A 207 -5.72 -23.83 8.48
N SER A 208 -6.88 -24.11 7.84
CA SER A 208 -7.15 -25.41 7.21
C SER A 208 -6.12 -25.76 6.13
N GLN A 209 -5.94 -27.07 5.90
CA GLN A 209 -5.10 -27.60 4.83
C GLN A 209 -5.74 -27.45 3.44
N ASP A 210 -7.06 -27.23 3.37
CA ASP A 210 -7.76 -26.93 2.12
C ASP A 210 -7.77 -25.42 1.84
N GLY A 211 -7.03 -25.01 0.81
CA GLY A 211 -6.95 -23.62 0.38
C GLY A 211 -8.31 -22.99 0.05
N ARG A 212 -9.30 -23.76 -0.43
CA ARG A 212 -10.65 -23.22 -0.70
C ARG A 212 -11.38 -22.82 0.57
N ILE A 213 -11.20 -23.61 1.63
CA ILE A 213 -11.80 -23.36 2.94
C ILE A 213 -11.14 -22.14 3.57
N VAL A 214 -9.81 -22.03 3.46
CA VAL A 214 -9.07 -20.84 3.90
C VAL A 214 -9.58 -19.58 3.22
N VAL A 215 -9.73 -19.58 1.89
CA VAL A 215 -10.25 -18.41 1.15
C VAL A 215 -11.66 -18.04 1.60
N LYS A 216 -12.55 -19.02 1.76
CA LYS A 216 -13.91 -18.77 2.26
C LYS A 216 -13.94 -18.24 3.69
N ALA A 217 -13.07 -18.73 4.57
CA ALA A 217 -12.91 -18.21 5.92
C ALA A 217 -12.43 -16.76 5.91
N CYS A 218 -11.45 -16.46 5.06
CA CYS A 218 -10.93 -15.12 4.84
C CYS A 218 -12.00 -14.14 4.30
N GLU A 219 -12.83 -14.57 3.34
CA GLU A 219 -13.99 -13.82 2.86
C GLU A 219 -15.00 -13.53 4.00
N GLY A 220 -15.31 -14.54 4.82
CA GLY A 220 -16.19 -14.40 5.99
C GLY A 220 -15.68 -13.37 6.99
N LEU A 221 -14.38 -13.40 7.32
CA LEU A 221 -13.73 -12.40 8.19
C LEU A 221 -13.82 -10.99 7.61
N MET A 222 -13.64 -10.84 6.29
CA MET A 222 -13.75 -9.56 5.61
C MET A 222 -15.16 -8.97 5.72
N LEU A 223 -16.20 -9.81 5.61
CA LEU A 223 -17.58 -9.37 5.84
C LEU A 223 -17.78 -8.85 7.27
N LEU A 224 -17.24 -9.54 8.28
CA LEU A 224 -17.36 -9.14 9.69
C LEU A 224 -16.60 -7.85 10.01
N VAL A 225 -15.38 -7.71 9.50
CA VAL A 225 -14.54 -6.53 9.72
C VAL A 225 -15.11 -5.28 9.00
N SER A 226 -15.88 -5.49 7.92
CA SER A 226 -16.61 -4.42 7.20
C SER A 226 -17.92 -3.97 7.86
N LEU A 227 -18.30 -4.52 9.01
CA LEU A 227 -19.52 -4.11 9.70
C LEU A 227 -19.41 -2.65 10.19
N PRO A 228 -20.46 -1.82 10.02
CA PRO A 228 -20.41 -0.40 10.38
C PRO A 228 -20.49 -0.15 11.90
N GLU A 229 -20.93 -1.14 12.68
CA GLU A 229 -21.20 -0.99 14.11
C GLU A 229 -19.90 -0.90 14.94
N PRO A 230 -19.65 0.20 15.67
CA PRO A 230 -18.44 0.36 16.48
C PRO A 230 -18.22 -0.74 17.54
N ALA A 231 -19.31 -1.32 18.05
CA ALA A 231 -19.25 -2.45 18.97
C ALA A 231 -18.65 -3.70 18.31
N ALA A 232 -18.89 -3.90 17.00
CA ALA A 232 -18.32 -4.98 16.22
C ALA A 232 -16.81 -4.81 16.09
N ALA A 233 -16.36 -3.60 15.69
CA ALA A 233 -14.93 -3.28 15.63
C ALA A 233 -14.24 -3.51 16.98
N LYS A 234 -14.82 -3.01 18.07
CA LYS A 234 -14.28 -3.22 19.42
C LYS A 234 -14.19 -4.71 19.77
N CYS A 235 -15.25 -5.48 19.50
CA CYS A 235 -15.24 -6.90 19.75
C CYS A 235 -14.16 -7.63 18.94
N LEU A 236 -14.02 -7.31 17.65
CA LEU A 236 -13.00 -7.87 16.77
C LEU A 236 -11.58 -7.59 17.28
N THR A 237 -11.31 -6.38 17.75
CA THR A 237 -9.96 -5.97 18.14
C THR A 237 -9.58 -6.32 19.58
N GLU A 238 -10.53 -6.30 20.51
CA GLU A 238 -10.24 -6.46 21.95
C GLU A 238 -10.61 -7.83 22.50
N ASN A 239 -11.61 -8.50 21.91
CA ASN A 239 -12.16 -9.75 22.43
C ASN A 239 -11.82 -10.97 21.56
N THR A 240 -11.01 -10.80 20.51
CA THR A 240 -10.56 -11.89 19.64
C THR A 240 -9.08 -11.80 19.36
N GLU A 241 -8.46 -12.93 19.01
CA GLU A 241 -7.04 -13.05 18.67
C GLU A 241 -6.77 -12.76 17.19
N LEU A 242 -7.60 -11.92 16.54
CA LEU A 242 -7.48 -11.64 15.11
C LEU A 242 -6.15 -10.96 14.77
N CYS A 243 -5.70 -10.02 15.61
CA CYS A 243 -4.43 -9.32 15.40
C CYS A 243 -3.24 -10.29 15.49
N GLU A 244 -3.24 -11.16 16.51
CA GLU A 244 -2.26 -12.20 16.72
C GLU A 244 -2.21 -13.16 15.54
N LEU A 245 -3.35 -13.72 15.13
CA LEU A 245 -3.41 -14.67 14.03
C LEU A 245 -2.88 -14.07 12.71
N LEU A 246 -3.31 -12.87 12.35
CA LEU A 246 -2.87 -12.22 11.11
C LEU A 246 -1.36 -11.99 11.10
N THR A 247 -0.84 -11.44 12.20
CA THR A 247 0.58 -11.05 12.31
C THR A 247 1.51 -12.24 12.52
N ASP A 248 1.10 -13.24 13.29
CA ASP A 248 1.88 -14.46 13.51
C ASP A 248 1.98 -15.28 12.23
N ARG A 249 0.89 -15.36 11.44
CA ARG A 249 0.91 -16.04 10.14
C ARG A 249 1.73 -15.27 9.09
N LEU A 250 1.62 -13.95 9.06
CA LEU A 250 2.47 -13.10 8.20
C LEU A 250 3.95 -13.30 8.53
N SER A 251 4.27 -13.31 9.83
CA SER A 251 5.62 -13.57 10.32
C SER A 251 6.11 -14.98 10.00
N ALA A 252 5.23 -15.99 10.08
CA ALA A 252 5.57 -17.37 9.74
C ALA A 252 5.89 -17.50 8.25
N PHE A 253 5.08 -16.91 7.36
CA PHE A 253 5.36 -16.92 5.92
C PHE A 253 6.64 -16.18 5.57
N TYR A 254 6.90 -15.03 6.20
CA TYR A 254 8.15 -14.30 6.00
C TYR A 254 9.38 -15.10 6.46
N LYS A 255 9.31 -15.75 7.64
CA LYS A 255 10.39 -16.61 8.16
C LYS A 255 10.61 -17.88 7.33
N ALA A 256 9.63 -18.28 6.53
CA ALA A 256 9.75 -19.41 5.60
C ALA A 256 10.47 -19.04 4.29
N LEU A 257 10.74 -17.75 4.05
CA LEU A 257 11.52 -17.30 2.90
C LEU A 257 12.98 -17.77 3.02
N PRO A 258 13.66 -18.08 1.90
CA PRO A 258 15.09 -18.31 1.90
C PRO A 258 15.86 -17.10 2.46
N MET A 259 16.96 -17.36 3.18
CA MET A 259 17.83 -16.32 3.75
C MET A 259 18.51 -15.42 2.70
N SER A 260 18.53 -15.87 1.44
CA SER A 260 19.09 -15.15 0.31
C SER A 260 18.20 -15.41 -0.90
N MET A 261 17.75 -14.33 -1.53
CA MET A 261 17.00 -14.35 -2.77
C MET A 261 17.55 -13.26 -3.69
N ASP A 262 17.60 -13.55 -4.99
CA ASP A 262 17.97 -12.55 -5.98
C ASP A 262 16.91 -11.43 -5.98
N PRO A 263 17.31 -10.15 -5.85
CA PRO A 263 16.38 -9.04 -5.96
C PRO A 263 15.55 -9.03 -7.24
N LEU A 264 16.12 -9.48 -8.37
CA LEU A 264 15.39 -9.55 -9.64
C LEU A 264 14.31 -10.63 -9.61
N ASP A 265 14.57 -11.77 -8.97
CA ASP A 265 13.57 -12.84 -8.76
C ASP A 265 12.40 -12.32 -7.92
N ILE A 266 12.66 -11.49 -6.90
CA ILE A 266 11.62 -10.87 -6.08
C ILE A 266 10.78 -9.87 -6.89
N GLU A 267 11.44 -9.05 -7.71
CA GLU A 267 10.79 -8.01 -8.52
C GLU A 267 9.92 -8.57 -9.65
N THR A 268 10.37 -9.66 -10.29
CA THR A 268 9.73 -10.28 -11.45
C THR A 268 8.47 -11.09 -11.13
N VAL A 269 8.22 -11.41 -9.85
CA VAL A 269 6.94 -12.02 -9.46
C VAL A 269 5.80 -11.08 -9.83
N GLU A 270 4.88 -11.56 -10.66
CA GLU A 270 3.68 -10.83 -11.07
C GLU A 270 2.84 -10.38 -9.87
N SER A 271 1.90 -9.45 -10.06
CA SER A 271 1.03 -9.00 -8.97
C SER A 271 0.29 -10.18 -8.34
N VAL A 272 0.58 -10.47 -7.07
CA VAL A 272 -0.05 -11.55 -6.31
C VAL A 272 -1.29 -10.97 -5.62
N ASN A 273 -2.44 -11.55 -5.92
CA ASN A 273 -3.71 -11.19 -5.29
C ASN A 273 -4.18 -12.36 -4.42
N TRP A 274 -4.60 -12.07 -3.19
CA TRP A 274 -5.08 -13.11 -2.29
C TRP A 274 -6.28 -13.86 -2.88
N GLY A 275 -6.36 -15.17 -2.64
CA GLY A 275 -7.48 -16.01 -3.07
C GLY A 275 -7.50 -16.40 -4.55
N LEU A 276 -6.57 -15.90 -5.36
CA LEU A 276 -6.43 -16.24 -6.79
C LEU A 276 -5.19 -17.09 -7.10
N ASP A 277 -4.45 -17.55 -6.07
CA ASP A 277 -3.23 -18.32 -6.26
C ASP A 277 -3.51 -19.70 -6.88
N VAL A 278 -3.33 -19.82 -8.19
CA VAL A 278 -3.25 -21.12 -8.87
C VAL A 278 -1.81 -21.63 -8.74
N TYR A 279 -1.53 -22.36 -7.65
CA TYR A 279 -0.22 -22.98 -7.45
C TYR A 279 0.03 -24.03 -8.54
N ASN A 280 0.89 -23.72 -9.51
CA ASN A 280 1.37 -24.72 -10.44
C ASN A 280 2.65 -25.34 -9.86
N MET A 281 2.44 -26.40 -9.06
CA MET A 281 3.48 -27.05 -8.27
C MET A 281 4.74 -27.42 -9.09
N LYS A 282 4.62 -27.86 -10.34
CA LYS A 282 5.82 -28.30 -11.08
C LYS A 282 6.59 -27.16 -11.72
N ASP A 283 5.91 -26.10 -12.14
CA ASP A 283 6.53 -25.01 -12.91
C ASP A 283 7.11 -23.92 -11.99
N ASP A 284 6.50 -23.66 -10.82
CA ASP A 284 6.95 -22.58 -9.93
C ASP A 284 8.30 -22.85 -9.26
N ALA A 285 8.59 -24.10 -8.92
CA ALA A 285 9.86 -24.48 -8.32
C ALA A 285 11.01 -24.54 -9.35
N ALA A 286 10.68 -24.60 -10.64
CA ALA A 286 11.65 -24.64 -11.73
C ALA A 286 12.18 -23.24 -12.10
N ILE A 287 11.49 -22.16 -11.71
CA ILE A 287 11.86 -20.79 -12.05
C ILE A 287 12.97 -20.27 -11.12
N PHE A 288 12.72 -20.23 -9.80
CA PHE A 288 13.76 -19.92 -8.81
C PHE A 288 13.43 -20.48 -7.41
N THR A 289 14.47 -20.60 -6.57
CA THR A 289 14.36 -21.16 -5.22
C THR A 289 13.60 -20.19 -4.31
N GLY A 290 12.51 -20.66 -3.69
CA GLY A 290 11.72 -19.85 -2.77
C GLY A 290 10.54 -19.10 -3.40
N LYS A 291 10.33 -19.20 -4.72
CA LYS A 291 9.19 -18.56 -5.41
C LYS A 291 7.85 -18.82 -4.72
N ARG A 292 7.58 -20.06 -4.32
CA ARG A 292 6.32 -20.42 -3.64
C ARG A 292 6.18 -19.77 -2.27
N ALA A 293 7.26 -19.78 -1.47
CA ALA A 293 7.25 -19.14 -0.16
C ALA A 293 7.01 -17.63 -0.30
N LEU A 294 7.60 -17.02 -1.33
CA LEU A 294 7.37 -15.62 -1.68
C LEU A 294 5.92 -15.36 -2.10
N ILE A 295 5.33 -16.18 -2.98
CA ILE A 295 3.91 -16.04 -3.35
C ILE A 295 3.00 -16.18 -2.12
N SER A 296 3.22 -17.18 -1.26
CA SER A 296 2.42 -17.34 -0.04
C SER A 296 2.56 -16.16 0.91
N PHE A 297 3.76 -15.61 1.08
CA PHE A 297 3.99 -14.39 1.86
C PHE A 297 3.26 -13.19 1.26
N LEU A 298 3.43 -12.93 -0.05
CA LEU A 298 2.81 -11.79 -0.72
C LEU A 298 1.28 -11.92 -0.77
N SER A 299 0.74 -13.12 -0.96
CA SER A 299 -0.70 -13.39 -0.93
C SER A 299 -1.29 -13.11 0.45
N TRP A 300 -0.62 -13.54 1.52
CA TRP A 300 -1.08 -13.24 2.88
C TRP A 300 -0.93 -11.76 3.24
N LEU A 301 0.12 -11.09 2.76
CA LEU A 301 0.27 -9.64 2.89
C LEU A 301 -0.86 -8.90 2.17
N ASP A 302 -1.23 -9.32 0.95
CA ASP A 302 -2.36 -8.75 0.22
C ASP A 302 -3.66 -8.93 1.01
N TYR A 303 -3.90 -10.13 1.55
CA TYR A 303 -5.06 -10.38 2.39
C TYR A 303 -5.11 -9.44 3.60
N CYS A 304 -3.99 -9.26 4.31
CA CYS A 304 -3.91 -8.33 5.44
C CYS A 304 -4.22 -6.89 5.00
N ASP A 305 -3.67 -6.44 3.87
CA ASP A 305 -3.91 -5.10 3.32
C ASP A 305 -5.39 -4.90 2.93
N GLN A 306 -5.98 -5.85 2.20
CA GLN A 306 -7.41 -5.77 1.83
C GLN A 306 -8.32 -5.84 3.05
N LEU A 307 -8.00 -6.68 4.05
CA LEU A 307 -8.79 -6.76 5.28
C LEU A 307 -8.77 -5.44 6.05
N ILE A 308 -7.60 -4.80 6.17
CA ILE A 308 -7.45 -3.47 6.82
C ILE A 308 -8.17 -2.39 6.02
N LYS A 309 -8.16 -2.47 4.69
CA LYS A 309 -8.83 -1.52 3.80
C LYS A 309 -10.35 -1.56 3.94
N GLU A 310 -10.93 -2.76 4.03
CA GLU A 310 -12.38 -2.95 4.17
C GLU A 310 -12.87 -2.76 5.62
N ALA A 311 -11.96 -2.67 6.59
CA ALA A 311 -12.28 -2.54 8.00
C ALA A 311 -12.92 -1.19 8.36
N GLN A 312 -13.78 -1.21 9.38
CA GLN A 312 -14.16 0.01 10.08
C GLN A 312 -12.91 0.75 10.58
N LYS A 313 -12.86 2.08 10.42
CA LYS A 313 -11.67 2.92 10.66
C LYS A 313 -10.93 2.64 11.98
N THR A 314 -11.65 2.40 13.07
CA THR A 314 -11.07 2.07 14.38
C THR A 314 -10.40 0.70 14.38
N ALA A 315 -11.05 -0.33 13.82
CA ALA A 315 -10.46 -1.65 13.65
C ALA A 315 -9.27 -1.62 12.68
N ALA A 316 -9.39 -0.90 11.57
CA ALA A 316 -8.31 -0.71 10.61
C ALA A 316 -7.04 -0.18 11.28
N ALA A 317 -7.16 0.85 12.12
CA ALA A 317 -6.05 1.44 12.85
C ALA A 317 -5.40 0.46 13.85
N VAL A 318 -6.21 -0.34 14.56
CA VAL A 318 -5.67 -1.33 15.51
C VAL A 318 -4.95 -2.47 14.77
N LEU A 319 -5.54 -2.97 13.68
CA LEU A 319 -4.94 -4.02 12.84
C LEU A 319 -3.63 -3.54 12.19
N ALA A 320 -3.61 -2.34 11.62
CA ALA A 320 -2.41 -1.74 11.04
C ALA A 320 -1.29 -1.56 12.06
N LYS A 321 -1.63 -1.05 13.25
CA LYS A 321 -0.68 -0.92 14.37
C LYS A 321 -0.14 -2.28 14.83
N ALA A 322 -0.98 -3.32 14.88
CA ALA A 322 -0.53 -4.67 15.21
C ALA A 322 0.47 -5.20 14.17
N VAL A 323 0.23 -4.98 12.88
CA VAL A 323 1.19 -5.33 11.81
C VAL A 323 2.51 -4.57 11.99
N ARG A 324 2.46 -3.28 12.34
CA ARG A 324 3.66 -2.50 12.63
C ARG A 324 4.48 -3.11 13.76
N GLU A 325 3.86 -3.34 14.91
CA GLU A 325 4.57 -3.78 16.11
C GLU A 325 5.07 -5.22 15.98
N ARG A 326 4.23 -6.14 15.50
CA ARG A 326 4.52 -7.58 15.51
C ARG A 326 5.24 -8.08 14.26
N PHE A 327 5.10 -7.40 13.12
CA PHE A 327 5.76 -7.79 11.88
C PHE A 327 6.87 -6.82 11.49
N PHE A 328 6.56 -5.54 11.25
CA PHE A 328 7.59 -4.61 10.76
C PHE A 328 8.71 -4.40 11.79
N VAL A 329 8.38 -4.08 13.03
CA VAL A 329 9.38 -3.85 14.10
C VAL A 329 9.98 -5.19 14.57
N ALA A 330 9.17 -6.16 14.97
CA ALA A 330 9.69 -7.37 15.61
C ALA A 330 10.37 -8.38 14.66
N VAL A 331 10.03 -8.37 13.35
CA VAL A 331 10.54 -9.37 12.39
C VAL A 331 11.39 -8.72 11.30
N MET A 332 10.92 -7.63 10.71
CA MET A 332 11.55 -7.05 9.53
C MET A 332 12.70 -6.09 9.86
N GLU A 333 12.58 -5.26 10.91
CA GLU A 333 13.63 -4.32 11.33
C GLU A 333 14.98 -4.99 11.57
N PRO A 334 15.08 -6.14 12.29
CA PRO A 334 16.36 -6.82 12.47
C PRO A 334 17.00 -7.28 11.14
N GLN A 335 16.19 -7.62 10.13
CA GLN A 335 16.67 -7.97 8.80
C GLN A 335 17.17 -6.75 8.02
N LEU A 336 16.51 -5.59 8.18
CA LEU A 336 16.94 -4.34 7.53
C LEU A 336 18.19 -3.74 8.17
N MET A 337 18.41 -4.00 9.46
CA MET A 337 19.55 -3.51 10.24
C MET A 337 20.78 -4.41 10.18
N GLN A 338 20.73 -5.51 9.41
CA GLN A 338 21.86 -6.42 9.27
C GLN A 338 23.01 -5.82 8.44
N THR A 339 24.19 -6.41 8.56
CA THR A 339 25.42 -5.93 7.89
C THR A 339 25.87 -6.79 6.72
N SER A 340 25.21 -7.92 6.48
CA SER A 340 25.50 -8.81 5.35
C SER A 340 25.01 -8.14 4.06
N GLU A 341 25.86 -8.03 3.04
CA GLU A 341 25.49 -7.40 1.76
C GLU A 341 24.32 -8.12 1.09
N VAL A 342 24.40 -9.45 0.98
CA VAL A 342 23.32 -10.29 0.44
C VAL A 342 22.05 -10.12 1.26
N GLY A 343 22.19 -10.08 2.59
CA GLY A 343 21.07 -9.85 3.49
C GLY A 343 20.39 -8.49 3.25
N ILE A 344 21.17 -7.41 3.19
CA ILE A 344 20.68 -6.05 2.92
C ILE A 344 19.92 -6.02 1.59
N LEU A 345 20.50 -6.60 0.53
CA LEU A 345 19.86 -6.66 -0.79
C LEU A 345 18.52 -7.39 -0.74
N THR A 346 18.48 -8.61 -0.18
CA THR A 346 17.24 -9.38 -0.07
C THR A 346 16.20 -8.65 0.79
N SER A 347 16.56 -8.12 1.96
CA SER A 347 15.62 -7.42 2.85
C SER A 347 15.09 -6.12 2.23
N THR A 348 15.93 -5.38 1.51
CA THR A 348 15.54 -4.13 0.84
C THR A 348 14.65 -4.41 -0.37
N ALA A 349 14.93 -5.46 -1.15
CA ALA A 349 14.09 -5.89 -2.25
C ALA A 349 12.70 -6.37 -1.77
N LEU A 350 12.64 -7.12 -0.67
CA LEU A 350 11.38 -7.51 -0.03
C LEU A 350 10.62 -6.27 0.46
N LEU A 351 11.29 -5.29 1.05
CA LEU A 351 10.68 -4.02 1.46
C LEU A 351 10.13 -3.23 0.28
N ASN A 352 10.87 -3.16 -0.83
CA ASN A 352 10.38 -2.57 -2.08
C ASN A 352 9.10 -3.22 -2.55
N ARG A 353 9.05 -4.55 -2.48
CA ARG A 353 7.86 -5.30 -2.86
C ARG A 353 6.67 -5.01 -1.94
N ILE A 354 6.89 -4.99 -0.62
CA ILE A 354 5.87 -4.64 0.38
C ILE A 354 5.35 -3.23 0.14
N ILE A 355 6.23 -2.24 -0.01
CA ILE A 355 5.86 -0.85 -0.26
C ILE A 355 4.97 -0.79 -1.50
N ARG A 356 5.38 -1.39 -2.63
CA ARG A 356 4.57 -1.38 -3.86
C ARG A 356 3.17 -1.95 -3.65
N GLN A 357 3.05 -3.04 -2.89
CA GLN A 357 1.81 -3.78 -2.70
C GLN A 357 0.82 -3.14 -1.71
N VAL A 358 1.29 -2.48 -0.65
CA VAL A 358 0.39 -1.89 0.37
C VAL A 358 -0.46 -0.76 -0.24
N THR A 359 -1.78 -0.89 -0.16
CA THR A 359 -2.76 0.07 -0.68
C THR A 359 -3.70 0.65 0.38
N SER A 360 -3.87 -0.01 1.52
CA SER A 360 -4.74 0.48 2.60
C SER A 360 -4.14 1.71 3.29
N GLU A 361 -4.96 2.72 3.56
CA GLU A 361 -4.51 4.00 4.12
C GLU A 361 -3.90 3.82 5.53
N ALA A 362 -4.54 3.01 6.37
CA ALA A 362 -4.07 2.75 7.73
C ALA A 362 -2.73 1.99 7.74
N LEU A 363 -2.59 0.90 6.97
CA LEU A 363 -1.34 0.16 6.91
C LEU A 363 -0.21 0.98 6.27
N LEU A 364 -0.51 1.76 5.23
CA LEU A 364 0.44 2.67 4.63
C LEU A 364 0.96 3.69 5.66
N GLN A 365 0.07 4.28 6.47
CA GLN A 365 0.45 5.22 7.52
C GLN A 365 1.40 4.60 8.54
N ASP A 366 1.08 3.40 9.04
CA ASP A 366 1.91 2.68 10.01
C ASP A 366 3.24 2.20 9.42
N MET A 367 3.26 1.78 8.15
CA MET A 367 4.50 1.44 7.43
C MET A 367 5.39 2.68 7.25
N VAL A 368 4.80 3.84 6.93
CA VAL A 368 5.54 5.10 6.82
C VAL A 368 6.12 5.53 8.17
N TYR A 369 5.37 5.39 9.26
CA TYR A 369 5.88 5.65 10.61
C TYR A 369 6.99 4.70 11.03
N PHE A 370 6.90 3.43 10.64
CA PHE A 370 7.99 2.47 10.81
C PHE A 370 9.27 2.93 10.08
N LEU A 371 9.16 3.28 8.80
CA LEU A 371 10.33 3.63 7.97
C LEU A 371 10.93 5.00 8.29
N LEU A 372 10.10 6.00 8.59
CA LEU A 372 10.51 7.40 8.66
C LEU A 372 10.34 8.03 10.06
N GLY A 373 9.69 7.35 11.00
CA GLY A 373 9.40 7.86 12.35
C GLY A 373 8.12 8.69 12.42
N GLU A 374 7.70 9.09 13.61
CA GLU A 374 6.46 9.87 13.84
C GLU A 374 6.72 11.37 14.08
N GLU A 375 7.99 11.78 14.08
CA GLU A 375 8.43 13.13 14.43
C GLU A 375 7.95 14.19 13.43
N LYS A 376 7.49 15.32 13.99
CA LYS A 376 7.05 16.48 13.20
C LYS A 376 7.90 17.75 13.40
N GLY A 377 8.81 17.75 14.38
CA GLY A 377 9.70 18.89 14.62
C GLY A 377 10.81 19.00 13.57
N PRO A 378 11.57 20.11 13.55
CA PRO A 378 12.68 20.28 12.61
C PRO A 378 13.71 19.16 12.72
N GLU A 379 14.29 18.76 11.59
CA GLU A 379 15.34 17.74 11.59
C GLU A 379 16.66 18.37 12.07
N THR A 380 17.33 17.71 13.01
CA THR A 380 18.63 18.15 13.55
C THR A 380 19.63 17.00 13.51
N LEU A 381 20.91 17.28 13.66
CA LEU A 381 21.91 16.20 13.77
C LEU A 381 21.65 15.28 14.99
N ALA A 382 21.00 15.79 16.04
CA ALA A 382 20.60 14.99 17.20
C ALA A 382 19.38 14.08 16.92
N SER A 383 18.50 14.43 15.97
CA SER A 383 17.35 13.59 15.62
C SER A 383 17.75 12.32 14.88
N ILE A 384 18.99 12.21 14.38
CA ILE A 384 19.52 11.01 13.74
C ILE A 384 19.41 9.78 14.67
N ALA A 385 19.61 9.95 15.99
CA ALA A 385 19.52 8.87 16.96
C ALA A 385 18.08 8.42 17.29
N GLN A 386 17.06 9.20 16.90
CA GLN A 386 15.67 8.93 17.26
C GLN A 386 15.03 7.86 16.37
N ASN A 387 15.45 7.75 15.11
CA ASN A 387 15.05 6.68 14.20
C ASN A 387 16.29 6.07 13.48
N PRO A 388 16.92 5.04 14.07
CA PRO A 388 18.12 4.41 13.52
C PRO A 388 17.84 3.70 12.19
N LEU A 389 16.65 3.13 11.99
CA LEU A 389 16.27 2.49 10.73
C LEU A 389 16.24 3.50 9.58
N ARG A 390 15.56 4.64 9.76
CA ARG A 390 15.53 5.73 8.79
C ARG A 390 16.94 6.15 8.40
N HIS A 391 17.78 6.40 9.40
CA HIS A 391 19.16 6.82 9.18
C HIS A 391 19.93 5.78 8.35
N ARG A 392 19.84 4.51 8.75
CA ARG A 392 20.53 3.40 8.07
C ARG A 392 20.10 3.24 6.61
N LEU A 393 18.80 3.31 6.33
CA LEU A 393 18.28 3.25 4.96
C LEU A 393 18.78 4.43 4.12
N ILE A 394 18.85 5.64 4.69
CA ILE A 394 19.39 6.80 3.95
C ILE A 394 20.89 6.64 3.72
N GLU A 395 21.67 6.12 4.68
CA GLU A 395 23.10 5.83 4.49
C GLU A 395 23.33 4.79 3.39
N HIS A 396 22.45 3.80 3.26
CA HIS A 396 22.55 2.80 2.22
C HIS A 396 22.42 3.38 0.80
N CYS A 397 21.82 4.56 0.61
CA CYS A 397 21.83 5.26 -0.68
C CYS A 397 23.24 5.72 -1.11
N ASP A 398 24.20 5.77 -0.18
CA ASP A 398 25.62 6.05 -0.43
C ASP A 398 26.52 4.90 0.03
N HIS A 399 26.04 3.67 -0.14
CA HIS A 399 26.81 2.48 0.20
C HIS A 399 27.96 2.25 -0.81
N LEU A 400 29.04 1.60 -0.35
CA LEU A 400 30.18 1.22 -1.20
C LEU A 400 29.81 0.21 -2.29
N SER A 401 28.76 -0.58 -2.05
CA SER A 401 28.16 -1.48 -3.04
C SER A 401 27.12 -0.70 -3.85
N ASP A 402 27.33 -0.65 -5.16
CA ASP A 402 26.43 0.01 -6.08
C ASP A 402 25.05 -0.66 -6.11
N GLU A 403 24.99 -1.99 -5.97
CA GLU A 403 23.73 -2.73 -5.92
C GLU A 403 22.86 -2.32 -4.72
N ILE A 404 23.48 -2.19 -3.53
CA ILE A 404 22.77 -1.72 -2.32
C ILE A 404 22.29 -0.28 -2.51
N SER A 405 23.15 0.59 -3.05
CA SER A 405 22.81 1.99 -3.32
C SER A 405 21.63 2.11 -4.28
N ILE A 406 21.68 1.39 -5.40
CA ILE A 406 20.63 1.35 -6.42
C ILE A 406 19.32 0.82 -5.83
N MET A 407 19.37 -0.33 -5.13
CA MET A 407 18.18 -0.96 -4.54
C MET A 407 17.49 -0.03 -3.52
N THR A 408 18.29 0.69 -2.73
CA THR A 408 17.77 1.62 -1.72
C THR A 408 17.28 2.94 -2.31
N LEU A 409 17.92 3.45 -3.38
CA LEU A 409 17.39 4.59 -4.13
C LEU A 409 16.04 4.25 -4.78
N ARG A 410 15.90 3.06 -5.38
CA ARG A 410 14.60 2.57 -5.88
C ARG A 410 13.55 2.52 -4.77
N LEU A 411 13.95 2.14 -3.56
CA LEU A 411 13.05 2.12 -2.40
C LEU A 411 12.44 3.47 -2.12
N PHE A 412 13.28 4.51 -2.03
CA PHE A 412 12.79 5.86 -1.81
C PHE A 412 11.97 6.36 -3.01
N GLU A 413 12.34 6.00 -4.23
CA GLU A 413 11.55 6.32 -5.43
C GLU A 413 10.12 5.74 -5.33
N GLN A 414 9.98 4.48 -4.90
CA GLN A 414 8.67 3.85 -4.70
C GLN A 414 7.91 4.46 -3.51
N LEU A 415 8.62 4.80 -2.43
CA LEU A 415 8.03 5.40 -1.24
C LEU A 415 7.48 6.80 -1.53
N ILE A 416 8.22 7.65 -2.24
CA ILE A 416 7.79 9.02 -2.61
C ILE A 416 6.51 9.00 -3.46
N GLN A 417 6.27 7.92 -4.21
CA GLN A 417 5.05 7.73 -5.00
C GLN A 417 3.84 7.30 -4.17
N LYS A 418 3.97 7.10 -2.85
CA LYS A 418 2.81 6.76 -2.01
C LYS A 418 2.05 8.03 -1.61
N PRO A 419 0.69 7.98 -1.59
CA PRO A 419 -0.13 9.15 -1.27
C PRO A 419 -0.18 9.41 0.25
N ASN A 420 0.96 9.65 0.88
CA ASN A 420 1.07 9.94 2.31
C ASN A 420 1.88 11.21 2.57
N GLN A 421 1.26 12.20 3.23
CA GLN A 421 1.87 13.51 3.50
C GLN A 421 3.11 13.43 4.40
N HIS A 422 3.14 12.45 5.29
CA HIS A 422 4.24 12.28 6.23
C HIS A 422 5.56 11.92 5.54
N ILE A 423 5.51 11.31 4.35
CA ILE A 423 6.71 10.94 3.58
C ILE A 423 7.50 12.19 3.22
N LEU A 424 6.85 13.16 2.57
CA LEU A 424 7.49 14.42 2.18
C LEU A 424 7.88 15.24 3.39
N HIS A 425 6.99 15.25 4.39
CA HIS A 425 7.24 15.95 5.63
C HIS A 425 8.54 15.47 6.29
N SER A 426 8.64 14.15 6.49
CA SER A 426 9.78 13.54 7.17
C SER A 426 11.07 13.47 6.35
N LEU A 427 10.99 13.45 5.02
CA LEU A 427 12.18 13.41 4.16
C LEU A 427 12.77 14.80 3.88
N MET A 428 11.93 15.84 3.83
CA MET A 428 12.35 17.17 3.36
C MET A 428 11.74 18.33 4.12
N LEU A 429 10.42 18.36 4.36
CA LEU A 429 9.77 19.59 4.82
C LEU A 429 10.19 19.99 6.25
N ARG A 430 10.51 19.02 7.10
CA ARG A 430 11.10 19.28 8.43
C ARG A 430 12.34 20.17 8.38
N SER A 431 13.08 20.14 7.28
CA SER A 431 14.29 20.94 7.08
C SER A 431 14.05 22.24 6.31
N LEU A 432 13.00 22.28 5.49
CA LEU A 432 12.79 23.37 4.52
C LEU A 432 11.69 24.37 4.91
N GLU A 433 10.75 24.02 5.80
CA GLU A 433 9.61 24.89 6.16
C GLU A 433 10.04 26.23 6.75
N GLU A 434 11.13 26.28 7.52
CA GLU A 434 11.62 27.50 8.16
C GLU A 434 12.48 28.39 7.23
N ARG A 435 12.85 27.90 6.05
CA ARG A 435 13.68 28.62 5.06
C ARG A 435 15.00 29.17 5.60
N ASN A 436 15.58 28.53 6.63
CA ASN A 436 16.83 28.97 7.27
C ASN A 436 18.06 28.88 6.33
N TYR A 437 17.89 28.41 5.10
CA TYR A 437 18.92 28.39 4.05
C TYR A 437 19.17 29.75 3.38
N LEU A 438 18.40 30.80 3.69
CA LEU A 438 18.53 32.12 3.05
C LEU A 438 19.57 33.03 3.73
N GLU A 439 20.33 33.79 2.93
CA GLU A 439 21.22 34.85 3.42
C GLU A 439 20.42 36.13 3.70
N ASN A 440 20.56 36.68 4.90
CA ASN A 440 19.97 37.96 5.27
C ASN A 440 20.98 39.09 5.04
N LYS A 441 20.88 39.82 3.92
CA LYS A 441 21.46 41.17 3.85
C LYS A 441 20.37 42.17 4.23
N PRO A 442 20.49 42.90 5.36
CA PRO A 442 19.69 44.11 5.52
C PRO A 442 20.02 45.03 4.34
N GLN A 443 18.98 45.43 3.63
CA GLN A 443 19.07 46.34 2.50
C GLN A 443 19.62 47.68 3.03
N GLU A 444 20.94 47.92 2.91
CA GLU A 444 21.50 49.25 3.15
C GLU A 444 20.76 50.23 2.24
N GLU A 445 20.15 51.23 2.87
CA GLU A 445 19.43 52.32 2.24
C GLU A 445 20.35 52.99 1.19
N ARG A 446 20.09 52.75 -0.09
CA ARG A 446 20.64 53.60 -1.14
C ARG A 446 19.93 54.95 -1.05
N GLU A 447 20.60 55.93 -0.43
CA GLU A 447 20.19 57.34 -0.52
C GLU A 447 20.01 57.74 -1.99
N PRO A 448 18.93 58.45 -2.34
CA PRO A 448 18.72 58.93 -3.69
C PRO A 448 19.56 60.19 -3.89
N VAL A 449 20.63 60.11 -4.69
CA VAL A 449 21.31 61.31 -5.18
C VAL A 449 20.50 61.86 -6.36
N GLU A 450 19.93 63.04 -6.18
CA GLU A 450 19.22 63.83 -7.19
C GLU A 450 20.14 64.13 -8.37
N ASN A 451 19.59 64.03 -9.59
CA ASN A 451 20.22 64.52 -10.81
C ASN A 451 20.26 66.05 -10.76
N ASP A 452 21.45 66.64 -10.87
CA ASP A 452 21.59 67.96 -11.46
C ASP A 452 22.73 67.95 -12.49
N LEU A 453 22.39 68.45 -13.68
CA LEU A 453 23.23 68.62 -14.85
C LEU A 453 24.21 69.77 -14.62
N GLU A 454 25.46 69.67 -15.04
CA GLU A 454 26.21 70.78 -15.65
C GLU A 454 27.50 70.32 -16.37
N GLU A 455 27.93 71.16 -17.31
CA GLU A 455 28.79 70.92 -18.48
C GLU A 455 30.31 70.83 -18.19
N ASP A 456 30.98 69.87 -18.84
CA ASP A 456 32.28 69.91 -19.58
C ASP A 456 33.55 70.63 -18.97
N PRO A 457 34.68 70.76 -19.69
CA PRO A 457 35.83 69.85 -19.82
C PRO A 457 37.15 70.39 -19.20
N LEU A 458 38.01 69.56 -18.60
CA LEU A 458 39.43 69.93 -18.38
C LEU A 458 40.41 68.72 -18.35
N PHE A 459 41.29 68.69 -19.36
CA PHE A 459 42.67 68.17 -19.42
C PHE A 459 42.94 66.66 -19.10
N VAL A 460 43.27 65.80 -20.07
CA VAL A 460 44.50 65.69 -20.91
C VAL A 460 45.65 64.92 -20.23
N ASP A 461 46.13 63.91 -20.97
CA ASP A 461 47.48 63.31 -21.05
C ASP A 461 47.86 62.00 -20.33
N ASP A 462 47.97 60.95 -21.18
CA ASP A 462 49.21 60.22 -21.53
C ASP A 462 49.48 58.84 -20.89
N PHE A 463 49.28 57.77 -21.67
CA PHE A 463 50.32 56.87 -22.22
C PHE A 463 49.74 55.50 -22.63
N SER A 464 49.96 55.15 -23.91
CA SER A 464 49.74 53.82 -24.51
C SER A 464 51.01 52.93 -24.38
N PRO A 465 51.04 51.69 -24.90
CA PRO A 465 50.78 50.47 -24.14
C PRO A 465 51.95 49.45 -24.20
N GLU A 466 51.99 48.45 -23.32
CA GLU A 466 52.35 47.05 -23.65
C GLU A 466 52.44 46.19 -22.38
N ASN A 467 51.98 44.94 -22.51
CA ASN A 467 52.01 43.86 -21.53
C ASN A 467 51.08 43.95 -20.31
N ARG A 468 49.91 43.32 -20.43
CA ARG A 468 49.43 42.32 -19.44
C ARG A 468 48.36 41.41 -20.04
N LEU A 469 48.62 40.11 -19.90
CA LEU A 469 47.78 38.99 -20.28
C LEU A 469 46.38 39.08 -19.64
N SER A 470 45.35 38.91 -20.45
CA SER A 470 43.95 38.90 -20.06
C SER A 470 43.60 37.65 -19.25
N SER A 471 43.00 37.86 -18.09
CA SER A 471 42.22 36.83 -17.38
C SER A 471 40.82 36.75 -18.02
N PRO A 472 40.13 35.58 -18.10
CA PRO A 472 38.84 35.49 -18.77
C PRO A 472 37.69 36.07 -17.91
N ASP A 473 36.98 37.04 -18.47
CA ASP A 473 35.90 37.87 -17.89
C ASP A 473 34.57 37.17 -17.57
N TRP A 474 34.53 35.86 -17.34
CA TRP A 474 33.25 35.12 -17.32
C TRP A 474 32.57 35.09 -15.94
N LEU A 475 33.21 35.63 -14.90
CA LEU A 475 32.67 35.69 -13.54
C LEU A 475 32.04 37.05 -13.17
N SER A 476 32.00 38.03 -14.09
CA SER A 476 31.67 39.43 -13.75
C SER A 476 30.39 39.99 -14.40
N ASN A 477 29.52 39.18 -14.99
CA ASN A 477 28.21 39.66 -15.46
C ASN A 477 27.14 39.48 -14.39
N SER A 478 27.20 40.31 -13.34
CA SER A 478 25.99 40.70 -12.60
C SER A 478 25.26 41.75 -13.44
N PRO A 479 23.96 41.61 -13.77
CA PRO A 479 23.24 42.67 -14.46
C PRO A 479 23.09 43.88 -13.53
N THR A 480 23.53 45.04 -13.97
CA THR A 480 23.22 46.33 -13.34
C THR A 480 21.71 46.55 -13.36
N HIS A 481 21.11 46.70 -12.18
CA HIS A 481 19.70 47.01 -12.01
C HIS A 481 19.38 48.38 -12.63
N SER A 482 18.60 48.39 -13.72
CA SER A 482 17.98 49.60 -14.28
C SER A 482 16.70 49.93 -13.48
N PRO A 483 16.48 51.19 -13.03
CA PRO A 483 15.39 51.53 -12.14
C PRO A 483 14.14 51.96 -12.93
N TYR A 484 13.53 51.05 -13.70
CA TYR A 484 12.16 51.22 -14.20
C TYR A 484 11.53 49.83 -14.43
N HIS A 485 11.12 49.15 -13.37
CA HIS A 485 10.35 47.91 -13.48
C HIS A 485 8.85 48.21 -13.39
N ALA A 486 8.19 48.21 -14.55
CA ALA A 486 6.81 47.76 -14.64
C ALA A 486 6.70 46.34 -14.07
N LYS A 487 5.53 46.02 -13.48
CA LYS A 487 5.20 44.73 -12.83
C LYS A 487 5.84 43.51 -13.53
N PRO A 488 6.43 42.56 -12.79
CA PRO A 488 7.07 41.40 -13.40
C PRO A 488 6.02 40.56 -14.14
N ASP A 489 6.18 40.43 -15.45
CA ASP A 489 5.40 39.49 -16.25
C ASP A 489 5.97 38.09 -16.00
N GLY A 490 5.28 37.28 -15.19
CA GLY A 490 5.75 35.97 -14.72
C GLY A 490 6.18 35.02 -15.84
N LYS A 491 5.71 35.22 -17.08
CA LYS A 491 6.20 34.48 -18.26
C LYS A 491 7.70 34.64 -18.48
N THR A 492 8.26 35.83 -18.24
CA THR A 492 9.69 36.09 -18.40
C THR A 492 10.55 35.43 -17.31
N GLU A 493 10.00 35.18 -16.12
CA GLU A 493 10.72 34.54 -15.02
C GLU A 493 10.93 33.04 -15.27
N VAL A 494 9.92 32.34 -15.81
CA VAL A 494 10.06 30.92 -16.16
C VAL A 494 11.11 30.70 -17.22
N HIS A 495 11.09 31.52 -18.28
CA HIS A 495 12.07 31.40 -19.35
C HIS A 495 13.48 31.60 -18.82
N LYS A 496 13.70 32.49 -17.85
CA LYS A 496 14.98 32.65 -17.16
C LYS A 496 15.36 31.39 -16.38
N ILE A 497 14.45 30.81 -15.59
CA ILE A 497 14.70 29.58 -14.83
C ILE A 497 15.04 28.42 -15.78
N VAL A 498 14.21 28.18 -16.79
CA VAL A 498 14.40 27.12 -17.81
C VAL A 498 15.75 27.28 -18.50
N ASN A 499 16.08 28.49 -18.96
CA ASN A 499 17.37 28.75 -19.61
C ASN A 499 18.55 28.57 -18.65
N SER A 500 18.37 28.84 -17.35
CA SER A 500 19.44 28.65 -16.35
C SER A 500 19.86 27.18 -16.26
N PHE A 501 18.94 26.24 -16.42
CA PHE A 501 19.25 24.80 -16.49
C PHE A 501 19.75 24.37 -17.88
N LEU A 502 19.09 24.79 -18.97
CA LEU A 502 19.46 24.39 -20.33
C LEU A 502 20.85 24.89 -20.78
N CYS A 503 21.27 26.05 -20.25
CA CYS A 503 22.58 26.64 -20.53
C CYS A 503 23.65 26.25 -19.50
N LEU A 504 23.32 25.41 -18.51
CA LEU A 504 24.22 25.09 -17.41
C LEU A 504 25.41 24.23 -17.86
N VAL A 505 25.17 23.25 -18.71
CA VAL A 505 26.22 22.39 -19.28
C VAL A 505 26.93 23.15 -20.41
N PRO A 506 28.27 23.17 -20.48
CA PRO A 506 29.02 23.89 -21.53
C PRO A 506 28.83 23.22 -22.91
N ASP A 507 28.96 24.00 -23.98
CA ASP A 507 28.65 23.54 -25.34
C ASP A 507 29.56 22.38 -25.79
N GLU A 508 30.81 22.32 -25.33
CA GLU A 508 31.73 21.21 -25.61
C GLU A 508 31.29 19.87 -24.99
N ALA A 509 30.46 19.94 -23.95
CA ALA A 509 29.86 18.80 -23.25
C ALA A 509 28.41 18.52 -23.63
N LYS A 510 27.83 19.32 -24.54
CA LYS A 510 26.53 19.03 -25.13
C LYS A 510 26.69 18.07 -26.28
N SER A 511 26.07 16.90 -26.18
CA SER A 511 26.08 15.91 -27.26
C SER A 511 24.69 15.61 -27.82
N SER A 512 23.60 16.21 -27.28
CA SER A 512 22.24 15.71 -27.55
C SER A 512 21.72 16.20 -28.89
N SER A 513 22.18 17.38 -29.33
CA SER A 513 21.88 17.96 -30.65
C SER A 513 22.31 17.09 -31.83
N HIS A 514 23.20 16.12 -31.62
CA HIS A 514 23.74 15.25 -32.65
C HIS A 514 23.00 13.90 -32.75
N VAL A 515 21.96 13.68 -31.93
CA VAL A 515 21.18 12.43 -31.92
C VAL A 515 19.68 12.73 -31.82
N GLU A 516 18.90 12.18 -32.75
CA GLU A 516 17.44 12.34 -32.78
C GLU A 516 16.76 11.78 -31.51
N GLY A 517 15.69 12.43 -31.04
CA GLY A 517 14.88 11.96 -29.92
C GLY A 517 15.36 12.36 -28.51
N THR A 518 16.56 12.92 -28.37
CA THR A 518 17.13 13.37 -27.08
C THR A 518 16.86 14.86 -26.77
N GLY A 519 15.92 15.47 -27.50
CA GLY A 519 15.56 16.88 -27.32
C GLY A 519 14.80 17.15 -26.02
N TYR A 520 14.85 18.40 -25.58
CA TYR A 520 14.09 18.92 -24.43
C TYR A 520 12.57 18.63 -24.53
N ASP A 521 12.01 18.60 -25.74
CA ASP A 521 10.59 18.32 -25.99
C ASP A 521 10.11 16.94 -25.53
N THR A 522 11.02 15.95 -25.46
CA THR A 522 10.69 14.63 -24.93
C THR A 522 10.36 14.71 -23.44
N TYR A 523 11.18 15.43 -22.67
CA TYR A 523 10.99 15.61 -21.22
C TYR A 523 9.74 16.42 -20.88
N LEU A 524 9.35 17.39 -21.73
CA LEU A 524 8.09 18.12 -21.56
C LEU A 524 6.88 17.18 -21.56
N ARG A 525 6.85 16.20 -22.48
CA ARG A 525 5.74 15.24 -22.57
C ARG A 525 5.69 14.33 -21.34
N ASP A 526 6.84 13.89 -20.84
CA ASP A 526 6.92 13.01 -19.68
C ASP A 526 6.54 13.75 -18.39
N ALA A 527 7.02 14.99 -18.21
CA ALA A 527 6.65 15.84 -17.08
C ALA A 527 5.13 16.12 -17.03
N HIS A 528 4.47 16.29 -18.19
CA HIS A 528 3.01 16.42 -18.25
C HIS A 528 2.27 15.13 -17.86
N ARG A 529 2.79 13.95 -18.22
CA ARG A 529 2.18 12.65 -17.88
C ARG A 529 2.33 12.30 -16.40
N GLN A 530 3.44 12.68 -15.79
CA GLN A 530 3.78 12.36 -14.40
C GLN A 530 3.23 13.37 -13.38
N ARG A 531 2.22 14.17 -13.77
CA ARG A 531 1.65 15.22 -12.93
C ARG A 531 0.96 14.61 -11.70
N TRP A 532 1.41 15.02 -10.52
CA TRP A 532 0.84 14.59 -9.24
C TRP A 532 -0.19 15.60 -8.73
N ASP A 533 -1.44 15.17 -8.53
CA ASP A 533 -2.47 15.98 -7.88
C ASP A 533 -2.34 15.80 -6.35
N TRP A 534 -1.55 16.68 -5.71
CA TRP A 534 -1.40 16.65 -4.25
C TRP A 534 -2.66 17.14 -3.54
N ARG A 535 -3.14 16.35 -2.56
CA ARG A 535 -4.29 16.71 -1.71
C ARG A 535 -3.82 17.40 -0.43
N GLY A 536 -3.28 18.61 -0.55
CA GLY A 536 -2.94 19.46 0.59
C GLY A 536 -2.86 20.92 0.19
N THR A 537 -3.48 21.80 0.98
CA THR A 537 -3.32 23.26 0.82
C THR A 537 -1.89 23.63 1.20
N PRO A 538 -1.10 24.24 0.29
CA PRO A 538 0.24 24.70 0.64
C PRO A 538 0.17 25.67 1.82
N LYS A 539 0.97 25.44 2.86
CA LYS A 539 1.20 26.49 3.87
C LYS A 539 1.86 27.68 3.17
N ALA A 540 1.46 28.90 3.54
CA ALA A 540 2.13 30.10 3.08
C ALA A 540 3.61 30.06 3.50
N MET A 541 4.49 30.68 2.71
CA MET A 541 5.91 30.76 3.05
C MET A 541 6.04 31.66 4.29
N GLU A 542 6.33 31.05 5.45
CA GLU A 542 6.52 31.77 6.71
C GLU A 542 7.94 32.36 6.78
N LYS A 543 8.15 33.29 7.72
CA LYS A 543 9.42 34.01 7.89
C LYS A 543 10.44 33.16 8.66
N CYS A 544 11.70 33.29 8.28
CA CYS A 544 12.85 32.60 8.87
C CYS A 544 13.06 32.89 10.36
N ASP A 545 13.46 31.85 11.11
CA ASP A 545 14.11 32.00 12.41
C ASP A 545 15.63 32.11 12.19
N LEU A 546 16.13 33.34 12.19
CA LEU A 546 17.43 33.72 11.62
C LEU A 546 18.65 33.30 12.47
N ASP A 547 18.43 32.79 13.69
CA ASP A 547 19.52 32.48 14.63
C ASP A 547 19.89 30.98 14.68
N SER A 548 19.17 30.12 13.94
CA SER A 548 19.37 28.66 13.95
C SER A 548 20.27 28.18 12.80
N PRO A 549 21.27 27.31 13.04
CA PRO A 549 22.07 26.72 11.96
C PRO A 549 21.19 25.86 11.04
N PHE A 550 21.27 26.11 9.74
CA PHE A 550 20.53 25.33 8.75
C PHE A 550 21.11 23.93 8.57
N PHE A 551 20.22 22.93 8.55
CA PHE A 551 20.52 21.56 8.16
C PHE A 551 19.52 21.14 7.08
N GLU A 552 20.00 20.81 5.89
CA GLU A 552 19.17 20.42 4.74
C GLU A 552 18.41 19.09 4.93
N GLY A 553 18.66 18.37 6.03
CA GLY A 553 18.12 17.05 6.29
C GLY A 553 19.03 15.94 5.78
N HIS A 554 19.00 14.77 6.43
CA HIS A 554 19.91 13.68 6.11
C HIS A 554 19.71 13.16 4.67
N PHE A 555 18.46 13.08 4.23
CA PHE A 555 18.12 12.55 2.92
C PHE A 555 18.62 13.44 1.78
N LEU A 556 18.34 14.76 1.83
CA LEU A 556 18.83 15.70 0.81
C LEU A 556 20.35 15.81 0.83
N LYS A 557 20.98 15.76 2.00
CA LYS A 557 22.44 15.75 2.12
C LYS A 557 23.05 14.60 1.34
N VAL A 558 22.57 13.37 1.54
CA VAL A 558 23.07 12.19 0.83
C VAL A 558 22.84 12.32 -0.68
N LEU A 559 21.65 12.72 -1.12
CA LEU A 559 21.37 12.91 -2.55
C LEU A 559 22.25 13.99 -3.18
N PHE A 560 22.49 15.10 -2.49
CA PHE A 560 23.37 16.18 -2.97
C PHE A 560 24.84 15.76 -2.99
N ASP A 561 25.29 14.96 -2.02
CA ASP A 561 26.64 14.40 -1.99
C ASP A 561 26.86 13.36 -3.10
N ARG A 562 25.83 12.58 -3.48
CA ARG A 562 25.85 11.72 -4.67
C ARG A 562 25.81 12.54 -5.96
N MET A 563 24.95 13.55 -6.04
CA MET A 563 24.87 14.43 -7.22
C MET A 563 26.18 15.17 -7.45
N GLY A 564 26.86 15.60 -6.38
CA GLY A 564 28.19 16.19 -6.44
C GLY A 564 29.29 15.27 -6.99
N ARG A 565 29.05 13.94 -7.00
CA ARG A 565 29.95 12.90 -7.52
C ARG A 565 29.46 12.29 -8.83
N ILE A 566 28.51 12.92 -9.53
CA ILE A 566 27.93 12.38 -10.78
C ILE A 566 28.98 12.03 -11.86
N LEU A 567 30.13 12.73 -11.88
CA LEU A 567 31.24 12.48 -12.82
C LEU A 567 32.18 11.34 -12.40
N ASP A 568 32.04 10.83 -11.17
CA ASP A 568 32.97 9.91 -10.51
C ASP A 568 32.26 8.64 -9.99
N GLN A 569 30.99 8.42 -10.35
CA GLN A 569 30.21 7.27 -9.93
C GLN A 569 29.58 6.53 -11.12
N PRO A 570 29.25 5.23 -10.99
CA PRO A 570 28.75 4.43 -12.10
C PRO A 570 27.46 4.98 -12.72
N TYR A 571 27.33 4.76 -14.04
CA TYR A 571 26.17 5.19 -14.82
C TYR A 571 24.84 4.76 -14.21
N ASP A 572 24.69 3.50 -13.81
CA ASP A 572 23.44 3.00 -13.24
C ASP A 572 23.06 3.69 -11.92
N VAL A 573 24.05 4.04 -11.09
CA VAL A 573 23.75 4.79 -9.86
C VAL A 573 23.33 6.21 -10.19
N ASN A 574 23.99 6.86 -11.15
CA ASN A 574 23.60 8.19 -11.63
C ASN A 574 22.14 8.24 -12.07
N LEU A 575 21.68 7.23 -12.83
CA LEU A 575 20.27 7.15 -13.27
C LEU A 575 19.29 7.11 -12.09
N HIS A 576 19.61 6.41 -11.01
CA HIS A 576 18.73 6.31 -9.85
C HIS A 576 18.77 7.57 -8.98
N VAL A 577 19.95 8.21 -8.83
CA VAL A 577 20.08 9.49 -8.09
C VAL A 577 19.27 10.58 -8.79
N THR A 578 19.41 10.72 -10.11
CA THR A 578 18.65 11.71 -10.88
C THR A 578 17.17 11.37 -10.91
N SER A 579 16.79 10.09 -11.04
CA SER A 579 15.37 9.66 -10.93
C SER A 579 14.73 10.13 -9.63
N VAL A 580 15.36 9.88 -8.47
CA VAL A 580 14.84 10.31 -7.16
C VAL A 580 14.71 11.84 -7.10
N LEU A 581 15.74 12.58 -7.51
CA LEU A 581 15.70 14.06 -7.51
C LEU A 581 14.63 14.62 -8.47
N SER A 582 14.42 14.00 -9.63
CA SER A 582 13.36 14.37 -10.57
C SER A 582 11.97 14.12 -9.97
N LYS A 583 11.75 12.97 -9.31
CA LYS A 583 10.49 12.68 -8.59
C LYS A 583 10.22 13.68 -7.48
N LEU A 584 11.23 14.06 -6.70
CA LEU A 584 11.09 15.10 -5.67
C LEU A 584 10.75 16.45 -6.28
N SER A 585 11.39 16.80 -7.40
CA SER A 585 11.17 18.06 -8.11
C SER A 585 9.76 18.17 -8.72
N LEU A 586 9.15 17.04 -9.10
CA LEU A 586 7.78 16.97 -9.60
C LEU A 586 6.71 17.27 -8.52
N LEU A 587 7.05 17.16 -7.23
CA LEU A 587 6.09 17.36 -6.14
C LEU A 587 5.60 18.82 -6.09
N PRO A 588 4.27 19.06 -6.04
CA PRO A 588 3.71 20.41 -6.07
C PRO A 588 3.71 21.06 -4.67
N HIS A 589 4.90 21.38 -4.15
CA HIS A 589 5.05 22.07 -2.86
C HIS A 589 5.98 23.29 -2.99
N PRO A 590 5.62 24.48 -2.45
CA PRO A 590 6.37 25.73 -2.66
C PRO A 590 7.80 25.68 -2.12
N HIS A 591 8.00 25.18 -0.89
CA HIS A 591 9.34 25.04 -0.29
C HIS A 591 10.25 24.08 -1.08
N ILE A 592 9.67 23.00 -1.64
CA ILE A 592 10.41 22.03 -2.46
C ILE A 592 10.75 22.67 -3.82
N HIS A 593 9.80 23.39 -4.41
CA HIS A 593 10.01 24.10 -5.66
C HIS A 593 11.10 25.16 -5.54
N GLU A 594 11.06 25.99 -4.50
CA GLU A 594 12.13 26.97 -4.24
C GLU A 594 13.47 26.23 -4.11
N TYR A 595 13.61 25.31 -3.16
CA TYR A 595 14.90 24.70 -2.85
C TYR A 595 15.53 23.85 -3.97
N LEU A 596 14.71 23.19 -4.80
CA LEU A 596 15.20 22.31 -5.87
C LEU A 596 15.24 22.96 -7.26
N LEU A 597 14.36 23.91 -7.55
CA LEU A 597 14.15 24.40 -8.92
C LEU A 597 14.39 25.90 -9.09
N ASP A 598 14.52 26.69 -8.02
CA ASP A 598 14.85 28.10 -8.13
C ASP A 598 16.38 28.31 -8.19
N PRO A 599 16.94 28.76 -9.33
CA PRO A 599 18.37 29.03 -9.45
C PRO A 599 18.80 30.36 -8.80
N TYR A 600 17.84 31.21 -8.38
CA TYR A 600 18.09 32.56 -7.88
C TYR A 600 17.99 32.67 -6.35
N ILE A 601 18.00 31.55 -5.64
CA ILE A 601 18.01 31.53 -4.16
C ILE A 601 19.28 32.23 -3.64
N ASN A 602 19.10 33.27 -2.83
CA ASN A 602 20.19 33.86 -2.06
C ASN A 602 20.53 32.96 -0.87
N LEU A 603 21.41 31.97 -1.11
CA LEU A 603 21.82 31.00 -0.11
C LEU A 603 22.71 31.63 0.97
N GLY A 604 22.42 31.29 2.22
CA GLY A 604 23.27 31.59 3.37
C GLY A 604 24.65 30.94 3.27
N PRO A 605 25.65 31.43 4.02
CA PRO A 605 27.00 30.90 3.98
C PRO A 605 27.04 29.42 4.36
N GLY A 606 27.57 28.58 3.47
CA GLY A 606 27.67 27.12 3.67
C GLY A 606 26.41 26.34 3.31
N CYS A 607 25.31 27.00 2.98
CA CYS A 607 24.09 26.36 2.47
C CYS A 607 24.26 25.95 1.00
N ARG A 608 23.53 24.91 0.58
CA ARG A 608 23.50 24.42 -0.79
C ARG A 608 22.06 24.38 -1.28
N SER A 609 21.85 24.53 -2.58
CA SER A 609 20.64 24.13 -3.30
C SER A 609 21.00 23.11 -4.39
N LEU A 610 20.00 22.42 -4.96
CA LEU A 610 20.24 21.50 -6.07
C LEU A 610 20.97 22.21 -7.23
N PHE A 611 20.53 23.43 -7.57
CA PHE A 611 21.18 24.23 -8.61
C PHE A 611 22.64 24.54 -8.26
N SER A 612 22.94 24.97 -7.02
CA SER A 612 24.32 25.27 -6.60
C SER A 612 25.24 24.04 -6.65
N VAL A 613 24.71 22.85 -6.35
CA VAL A 613 25.45 21.59 -6.44
C VAL A 613 25.79 21.30 -7.89
N ILE A 614 24.83 21.45 -8.81
CA ILE A 614 25.07 21.25 -10.23
C ILE A 614 26.09 22.27 -10.78
N VAL A 615 25.98 23.55 -10.42
CA VAL A 615 26.95 24.59 -10.81
C VAL A 615 28.38 24.18 -10.41
N ARG A 616 28.56 23.66 -9.18
CA ARG A 616 29.87 23.19 -8.71
C ARG A 616 30.39 22.00 -9.51
N VAL A 617 29.52 21.04 -9.84
CA VAL A 617 29.86 19.89 -10.69
C VAL A 617 30.29 20.35 -12.08
N VAL A 618 29.55 21.29 -12.68
CA VAL A 618 29.90 21.86 -13.99
C VAL A 618 31.24 22.60 -13.95
N GLY A 619 31.51 23.36 -12.89
CA GLY A 619 32.80 24.02 -12.71
C GLY A 619 33.97 23.03 -12.68
N ASP A 620 33.81 21.90 -12.00
CA ASP A 620 34.80 20.81 -12.02
C ASP A 620 34.91 20.15 -13.40
N LEU A 621 33.78 19.89 -14.06
CA LEU A 621 33.74 19.36 -15.43
C LEU A 621 34.56 20.23 -16.40
N MET A 622 34.39 21.55 -16.37
CA MET A 622 35.12 22.47 -17.25
C MET A 622 36.64 22.35 -17.10
N LEU A 623 37.14 22.15 -15.88
CA LEU A 623 38.57 21.92 -15.62
C LEU A 623 39.05 20.57 -16.14
N ARG A 624 38.19 19.54 -16.09
CA ARG A 624 38.51 18.18 -16.55
C ARG A 624 38.47 18.05 -18.07
N ILE A 625 37.54 18.72 -18.75
CA ILE A 625 37.43 18.72 -20.23
C ILE A 625 38.75 19.14 -20.87
N GLN A 626 39.41 20.18 -20.33
CA GLN A 626 40.68 20.70 -20.84
C GLN A 626 41.83 19.68 -20.80
N ARG A 627 41.71 18.62 -19.98
CA ARG A 627 42.74 17.60 -19.79
C ARG A 627 42.50 16.35 -20.64
N ILE A 628 41.33 16.23 -21.27
CA ILE A 628 40.93 15.04 -22.04
C ILE A 628 41.02 15.37 -23.53
N PRO A 629 41.97 14.77 -24.28
CA PRO A 629 42.04 14.96 -25.72
C PRO A 629 40.84 14.32 -26.41
N ASP A 630 40.36 14.96 -27.48
CA ASP A 630 39.22 14.51 -28.28
C ASP A 630 37.95 14.26 -27.44
N PHE A 631 37.69 15.13 -26.45
CA PHE A 631 36.58 14.98 -25.52
C PHE A 631 35.21 14.86 -26.22
N THR A 632 34.83 15.83 -27.07
CA THR A 632 33.51 15.84 -27.72
C THR A 632 33.28 14.63 -28.63
N PRO A 633 34.22 14.21 -29.51
CA PRO A 633 34.09 12.95 -30.25
C PRO A 633 33.92 11.71 -29.36
N LYS A 634 34.67 11.61 -28.26
CA LYS A 634 34.55 10.50 -27.30
C LYS A 634 33.19 10.50 -26.61
N LEU A 635 32.70 11.66 -26.18
CA LEU A 635 31.38 11.82 -25.57
C LEU A 635 30.26 11.36 -26.51
N LEU A 636 30.31 11.79 -27.77
CA LEU A 636 29.35 11.38 -28.79
C LEU A 636 29.36 9.87 -29.04
N LEU A 637 30.54 9.26 -29.07
CA LEU A 637 30.70 7.82 -29.21
C LEU A 637 30.07 7.07 -28.02
N VAL A 638 30.36 7.49 -26.79
CA VAL A 638 29.77 6.89 -25.57
C VAL A 638 28.24 7.02 -25.60
N ARG A 639 27.69 8.19 -25.94
CA ARG A 639 26.23 8.35 -26.07
C ARG A 639 25.61 7.39 -27.08
N LYS A 640 26.23 7.22 -28.25
CA LYS A 640 25.74 6.27 -29.25
C LYS A 640 25.77 4.83 -28.76
N ARG A 641 26.79 4.44 -27.98
CA ARG A 641 26.86 3.12 -27.33
C ARG A 641 25.73 2.93 -26.33
N LEU A 642 25.49 3.90 -25.44
CA LEU A 642 24.39 3.85 -24.47
C LEU A 642 23.00 3.75 -25.14
N LEU A 643 22.84 4.33 -26.33
CA LEU A 643 21.62 4.24 -27.13
C LEU A 643 21.54 2.97 -28.00
N GLY A 644 22.54 2.08 -27.94
CA GLY A 644 22.59 0.85 -28.75
C GLY A 644 22.84 1.08 -30.25
N LEU A 645 23.27 2.28 -30.65
CA LEU A 645 23.53 2.65 -32.04
C LEU A 645 24.91 2.21 -32.52
N GLU A 646 25.85 2.01 -31.60
CA GLU A 646 27.18 1.47 -31.87
C GLU A 646 27.49 0.31 -30.92
N PRO A 647 28.16 -0.76 -31.40
CA PRO A 647 28.52 -1.90 -30.55
C PRO A 647 29.53 -1.50 -29.47
N GLU A 648 29.60 -2.30 -28.39
CA GLU A 648 30.66 -2.23 -27.38
C GLU A 648 32.02 -2.54 -28.04
N GLY A 649 32.70 -1.49 -28.49
CA GLY A 649 34.00 -1.55 -29.14
C GLY A 649 35.17 -1.36 -28.17
N LEU A 650 36.30 -0.85 -28.69
CA LEU A 650 37.51 -0.54 -27.91
C LEU A 650 37.22 0.23 -26.61
N ASN A 651 38.02 -0.07 -25.59
CA ASN A 651 38.01 0.60 -24.28
C ASN A 651 38.27 2.10 -24.48
N ILE A 652 37.36 2.94 -23.99
CA ILE A 652 37.48 4.40 -24.06
C ILE A 652 38.01 4.86 -22.71
N ASP A 653 39.06 5.68 -22.69
CA ASP A 653 39.52 6.27 -21.43
C ASP A 653 38.46 7.19 -20.84
N HIS A 654 38.35 7.23 -19.51
CA HIS A 654 37.41 8.08 -18.78
C HIS A 654 35.91 7.76 -19.00
N MET A 655 35.54 6.50 -19.29
CA MET A 655 34.13 6.06 -19.46
C MET A 655 33.19 6.62 -18.39
N THR A 656 33.48 6.40 -17.11
CA THR A 656 32.62 6.85 -15.99
C THR A 656 32.34 8.35 -16.03
N LEU A 657 33.35 9.16 -16.36
CA LEU A 657 33.19 10.60 -16.49
C LEU A 657 32.30 10.94 -17.69
N LEU A 658 32.54 10.33 -18.85
CA LEU A 658 31.76 10.60 -20.07
C LEU A 658 30.29 10.19 -19.90
N GLU A 659 30.03 9.06 -19.27
CA GLU A 659 28.68 8.62 -18.88
C GLU A 659 28.03 9.61 -17.90
N GLY A 660 28.77 10.04 -16.88
CA GLY A 660 28.30 11.06 -15.92
C GLY A 660 27.93 12.39 -16.57
N VAL A 661 28.72 12.84 -17.56
CA VAL A 661 28.43 14.05 -18.35
C VAL A 661 27.13 13.90 -19.14
N ILE A 662 26.92 12.74 -19.76
CA ILE A 662 25.68 12.44 -20.50
C ILE A 662 24.48 12.50 -19.57
N VAL A 663 24.55 11.84 -18.40
CA VAL A 663 23.44 11.87 -17.42
C VAL A 663 23.20 13.28 -16.89
N LEU A 664 24.26 14.05 -16.64
CA LEU A 664 24.15 15.45 -16.20
C LEU A 664 23.43 16.32 -17.25
N GLU A 665 23.77 16.19 -18.54
CA GLU A 665 23.10 16.90 -19.63
C GLU A 665 21.61 16.53 -19.71
N GLU A 666 21.28 15.24 -19.61
CA GLU A 666 19.89 14.77 -19.61
C GLU A 666 19.10 15.29 -18.40
N PHE A 667 19.68 15.23 -17.21
CA PHE A 667 19.03 15.68 -15.97
C PHE A 667 18.76 17.19 -15.97
N CYS A 668 19.67 18.02 -16.48
CA CYS A 668 19.43 19.46 -16.63
C CYS A 668 18.23 19.76 -17.56
N LYS A 669 18.06 18.99 -18.64
CA LYS A 669 16.88 19.10 -19.53
C LYS A 669 15.60 18.67 -18.82
N GLU A 670 15.67 17.61 -18.02
CA GLU A 670 14.52 17.13 -17.24
C GLU A 670 14.07 18.17 -16.19
N LEU A 671 15.00 18.72 -15.40
CA LEU A 671 14.69 19.78 -14.41
C LEU A 671 14.09 21.03 -15.08
N ALA A 672 14.62 21.44 -16.23
CA ALA A 672 14.07 22.54 -17.02
C ALA A 672 12.62 22.26 -17.42
N ALA A 673 12.31 21.03 -17.85
CA ALA A 673 10.97 20.64 -18.28
C ALA A 673 10.00 20.61 -17.10
N ILE A 674 10.43 20.07 -15.97
CA ILE A 674 9.66 20.06 -14.71
C ILE A 674 9.34 21.50 -14.27
N ALA A 675 10.33 22.39 -14.26
CA ALA A 675 10.13 23.79 -13.88
C ALA A 675 9.10 24.50 -14.78
N PHE A 676 9.21 24.28 -16.10
CA PHE A 676 8.26 24.81 -17.08
C PHE A 676 6.82 24.32 -16.85
N VAL A 677 6.63 23.01 -16.71
CA VAL A 677 5.31 22.40 -16.51
C VAL A 677 4.66 22.87 -15.21
N LYS A 678 5.43 22.94 -14.12
CA LYS A 678 4.92 23.39 -12.80
C LYS A 678 4.44 24.83 -12.83
N PHE A 679 5.19 25.72 -13.46
CA PHE A 679 4.77 27.12 -13.56
C PHE A 679 3.45 27.26 -14.31
N HIS A 680 3.32 26.62 -15.49
CA HIS A 680 2.09 26.71 -16.26
C HIS A 680 0.89 26.07 -15.56
N ALA A 681 1.11 25.02 -14.76
CA ALA A 681 0.07 24.44 -13.91
C ALA A 681 -0.40 25.42 -12.82
N SER A 682 0.52 26.10 -12.12
CA SER A 682 0.16 27.12 -11.13
C SER A 682 -0.59 28.32 -11.73
N ALA A 683 -0.24 28.75 -12.94
CA ALA A 683 -0.91 29.84 -13.65
C ALA A 683 -2.34 29.48 -14.12
N SER A 684 -2.60 28.19 -14.38
CA SER A 684 -3.94 27.68 -14.75
C SER A 684 -4.89 27.47 -13.55
N THR A 685 -4.36 27.49 -12.32
CA THR A 685 -5.13 27.25 -11.08
C THR A 685 -5.38 28.51 -10.25
N SER A 686 -4.85 29.66 -10.67
CA SER A 686 -5.25 30.98 -10.19
C SER A 686 -6.57 31.42 -10.84
N PRO A 687 -7.60 31.81 -10.04
CA PRO A 687 -8.96 32.11 -10.51
C PRO A 687 -9.06 33.34 -11.43
#